data_AF-A0A8H6MXD6-F1
#
_entry.id   AF-A0A8H6MXD6-F1
#
_cell.length_a   1.000
_cell.length_b   1.000
_cell.length_c   1.000
_cell.angle_alpha   90.00
_cell.angle_beta   90.00
_cell.angle_gamma   90.00
#
_symmetry.space_group_name_H-M   'P 1'
#
loop_
_entity.id
_entity.type
_entity.pdbx_description
1 polymer ?
#
loop_
_entity_poly.entity_id
_entity_poly.type
_entity_poly.pdbx_seq_one_letter_code
_entity_poly.pdbx_strand_id
1 'polypeptide(L)'
;MDLLICGTCGIQYDSQTVKSCKICDDPRQYVAPDGQWFTTLRELQDSKKYTNAFTEDKHNSNVIAIQTAPQVAIGQRAFLLRSPEGNILWDCITYIDDETVRRVKELGGIHAIVISHPHYFSTAVHWAEAFGCKVYVSAEDGEWLTRRGDAHVLWEEQTLEFLSGQFVAVKVAGHFPGSSVLLWKSAKKLFVADSVLVVPSGVYHVDRPPGTASFTFMWSYPNMIPLSPDAVHGIWKAVSGLDFEDAHSAFAGRDARGDAKRRFLESAQFPRKPGAARTGIWRISNRPCRSDDVTDFRAPFRPSPTSTKCCQNIPQPLLRATLSQQKTYVIIDEMSASPSHTITVSDRTAWLETLETDRPILVHLNADTTWLIQLPYPSSAPAPAGRKRFNILLDPWLQRPQSDVAAWFSTQWHLVEPSLKTMDELNSLLAGLEAGSTHFKETITSYIDAVAISHEFTDHCHQATLEELPKSTPVFATDMAAELIRSWNHFDSVITTPAFSTSTEDWRTSLSVAGLPPWVGIGRIITEGNALYYHSAIIVAFDLGKPETILYSPHGIQASDLTCIRESGLPTLALLHGLHDVRIWMTKQLNLGALNGIKAVDICDAKYWIATHDEVKKGGGFIAYMLQRTQYTLKQAVEAEEQRMEGQVPDYDFVELGSGEGMILL
;
A
#
# COMPACT_ATOMS: atom_id res chain seq x y z
N MET A 1 -38.21 -5.39 26.16
CA MET A 1 -37.62 -4.14 26.70
C MET A 1 -36.45 -4.42 27.64
N ASP A 2 -36.48 -5.52 28.40
CA ASP A 2 -35.50 -5.85 29.45
C ASP A 2 -34.24 -6.61 28.99
N LEU A 3 -33.98 -6.67 27.68
CA LEU A 3 -32.79 -7.32 27.16
C LEU A 3 -31.60 -6.37 27.22
N LEU A 4 -30.40 -6.92 27.47
CA LEU A 4 -29.20 -6.12 27.68
C LEU A 4 -28.80 -5.38 26.40
N ILE A 5 -28.41 -4.12 26.59
CA ILE A 5 -27.86 -3.22 25.58
C ILE A 5 -26.46 -2.85 26.07
N CYS A 6 -25.45 -3.05 25.22
CA CYS A 6 -24.11 -2.58 25.55
C CYS A 6 -24.11 -1.05 25.63
N GLY A 7 -23.63 -0.50 26.73
CA GLY A 7 -23.63 0.95 26.94
C GLY A 7 -22.66 1.73 26.05
N THR A 8 -21.60 1.07 25.55
CA THR A 8 -20.61 1.68 24.65
C THR A 8 -21.09 1.75 23.20
N CYS A 9 -21.46 0.61 22.60
CA CYS A 9 -21.85 0.55 21.18
C CYS A 9 -23.37 0.59 20.95
N GLY A 10 -24.19 0.44 21.99
CA GLY A 10 -25.65 0.56 21.88
C GLY A 10 -26.36 -0.66 21.29
N ILE A 11 -25.63 -1.75 21.10
CA ILE A 11 -26.13 -3.00 20.50
C ILE A 11 -26.88 -3.83 21.53
N GLN A 12 -28.08 -4.28 21.18
CA GLN A 12 -28.92 -5.13 22.02
C GLN A 12 -28.66 -6.62 21.79
N TYR A 13 -28.65 -7.38 22.87
CA TYR A 13 -28.53 -8.83 22.88
C TYR A 13 -29.90 -9.49 23.02
N ASP A 14 -30.00 -10.77 22.65
CA ASP A 14 -31.17 -11.61 22.90
C ASP A 14 -31.23 -12.17 24.34
N SER A 15 -30.31 -11.72 25.21
CA SER A 15 -30.15 -12.20 26.58
C SER A 15 -30.22 -11.09 27.63
N GLN A 16 -30.60 -11.47 28.85
CA GLN A 16 -30.49 -10.63 30.06
C GLN A 16 -29.14 -10.82 30.78
N THR A 17 -28.31 -11.74 30.31
CA THR A 17 -26.97 -12.00 30.84
C THR A 17 -25.98 -12.11 29.69
N VAL A 18 -24.98 -11.25 29.69
CA VAL A 18 -23.93 -11.17 28.66
C VAL A 18 -22.60 -10.94 29.37
N LYS A 19 -21.59 -11.75 29.05
CA LYS A 19 -20.25 -11.65 29.69
C LYS A 19 -19.41 -10.53 29.10
N SER A 20 -19.44 -10.39 27.79
CA SER A 20 -18.70 -9.37 27.03
C SER A 20 -19.47 -9.03 25.76
N CYS A 21 -19.14 -7.90 25.13
CA CYS A 21 -19.88 -7.38 24.00
C CYS A 21 -19.11 -7.72 22.73
N LYS A 22 -19.66 -8.64 21.93
CA LYS A 22 -19.05 -9.09 20.66
C LYS A 22 -18.61 -7.93 19.76
N ILE A 23 -19.35 -6.83 19.74
CA ILE A 23 -19.04 -5.65 18.92
C ILE A 23 -17.92 -4.80 19.52
N CYS A 24 -17.87 -4.64 20.85
CA CYS A 24 -16.80 -3.89 21.51
C CYS A 24 -15.49 -4.69 21.64
N ASP A 25 -15.59 -6.01 21.66
CA ASP A 25 -14.45 -6.93 21.63
C ASP A 25 -13.84 -7.05 20.22
N ASP A 26 -14.57 -6.65 19.17
CA ASP A 26 -14.03 -6.57 17.81
C ASP A 26 -13.00 -5.43 17.74
N PRO A 27 -11.79 -5.64 17.16
CA PRO A 27 -10.75 -4.62 17.14
C PRO A 27 -11.11 -3.37 16.30
N ARG A 28 -12.24 -3.38 15.59
CA ARG A 28 -12.82 -2.20 14.96
C ARG A 28 -13.40 -1.20 15.95
N GLN A 29 -13.67 -1.65 17.18
CA GLN A 29 -14.21 -0.88 18.28
C GLN A 29 -13.25 -0.97 19.48
N TYR A 30 -13.71 -0.59 20.67
CA TYR A 30 -12.95 -0.67 21.91
C TYR A 30 -13.83 -1.02 23.10
N VAL A 31 -13.19 -1.55 24.14
CA VAL A 31 -13.74 -1.64 25.49
C VAL A 31 -13.38 -0.35 26.23
N ALA A 32 -14.36 0.28 26.87
CA ALA A 32 -14.14 1.54 27.58
C ALA A 32 -13.14 1.39 28.74
N PRO A 33 -12.45 2.47 29.18
CA PRO A 33 -11.46 2.40 30.25
C PRO A 33 -11.96 1.80 31.57
N ASP A 34 -13.23 2.08 31.91
CA ASP A 34 -13.89 1.54 33.12
C ASP A 34 -14.47 0.12 32.90
N GLY A 35 -14.13 -0.50 31.77
CA GLY A 35 -14.64 -1.79 31.34
C GLY A 35 -16.00 -1.70 30.66
N GLN A 36 -16.62 -2.86 30.48
CA GLN A 36 -17.92 -2.97 29.87
C GLN A 36 -19.05 -2.71 30.87
N TRP A 37 -20.07 -2.00 30.41
CA TRP A 37 -21.32 -1.84 31.13
C TRP A 37 -22.52 -2.06 30.19
N PHE A 38 -23.66 -2.38 30.78
CA PHE A 38 -24.89 -2.69 30.07
C PHE A 38 -26.07 -1.95 30.70
N THR A 39 -27.09 -1.70 29.89
CA THR A 39 -28.38 -1.15 30.30
C THR A 39 -29.51 -1.90 29.60
N THR A 40 -30.76 -1.49 29.76
CA THR A 40 -31.90 -2.00 28.98
C THR A 40 -32.68 -0.85 28.37
N LEU A 41 -33.51 -1.14 27.36
CA LEU A 41 -34.37 -0.11 26.78
C LEU A 41 -35.39 0.40 27.81
N ARG A 42 -35.83 -0.45 28.73
CA ARG A 42 -36.68 -0.05 29.85
C ARG A 42 -35.98 0.97 30.75
N GLU A 43 -34.76 0.69 31.19
CA GLU A 43 -33.99 1.62 32.04
C GLU A 43 -33.77 2.98 31.36
N LEU A 44 -33.45 2.97 30.06
CA LEU A 44 -33.30 4.20 29.28
C LEU A 44 -34.60 5.01 29.28
N GLN A 45 -35.75 4.38 29.01
CA GLN A 45 -37.06 5.03 29.00
C GLN A 45 -37.54 5.49 30.39
N ASP A 46 -37.32 4.68 31.42
CA ASP A 46 -37.75 4.97 32.80
C ASP A 46 -36.90 6.08 33.42
N SER A 47 -35.66 6.26 32.97
CA SER A 47 -34.81 7.36 33.40
C SER A 47 -35.38 8.74 33.07
N LYS A 48 -36.22 8.84 32.02
CA LYS A 48 -36.74 10.09 31.44
C LYS A 48 -35.66 11.10 31.05
N LYS A 49 -34.41 10.65 30.89
CA LYS A 49 -33.27 11.50 30.53
C LYS A 49 -33.11 11.68 29.03
N TYR A 50 -33.53 10.69 28.24
CA TYR A 50 -33.26 10.61 26.81
C TYR A 50 -34.49 10.96 25.98
N THR A 51 -34.27 11.63 24.86
CA THR A 51 -35.26 11.89 23.83
C THR A 51 -34.60 11.82 22.45
N ASN A 52 -35.36 11.57 21.39
CA ASN A 52 -34.83 11.65 20.03
C ASN A 52 -35.13 13.02 19.41
N ALA A 53 -34.07 13.75 19.05
CA ALA A 53 -34.16 14.99 18.31
C ALA A 53 -34.34 14.70 16.81
N PHE A 54 -35.29 15.40 16.19
CA PHE A 54 -35.57 15.34 14.76
C PHE A 54 -35.08 16.61 14.10
N THR A 55 -34.12 16.49 13.18
CA THR A 55 -33.53 17.62 12.46
C THR A 55 -33.74 17.44 10.97
N GLU A 56 -34.55 18.31 10.37
CA GLU A 56 -34.73 18.36 8.92
C GLU A 56 -33.46 18.88 8.24
N ASP A 57 -33.07 18.28 7.12
CA ASP A 57 -32.01 18.82 6.29
C ASP A 57 -32.45 20.15 5.67
N LYS A 58 -31.54 21.13 5.73
CA LYS A 58 -31.82 22.49 5.26
C LYS A 58 -32.11 22.59 3.77
N HIS A 59 -31.64 21.61 2.97
CA HIS A 59 -31.77 21.61 1.52
C HIS A 59 -32.81 20.61 1.01
N ASN A 60 -33.28 19.70 1.86
CA ASN A 60 -34.34 18.76 1.55
C ASN A 60 -35.06 18.33 2.83
N SER A 61 -36.23 18.92 3.11
CA SER A 61 -37.05 18.61 4.30
C SER A 61 -37.56 17.16 4.35
N ASN A 62 -37.42 16.40 3.27
CA ASN A 62 -37.70 14.96 3.25
C ASN A 62 -36.54 14.11 3.79
N VAL A 63 -35.39 14.70 4.09
CA VAL A 63 -34.30 14.05 4.81
C VAL A 63 -34.35 14.50 6.26
N ILE A 64 -34.68 13.60 7.19
CA ILE A 64 -34.79 13.92 8.61
C ILE A 64 -33.81 13.08 9.39
N ALA A 65 -32.82 13.73 10.02
CA ALA A 65 -31.91 13.06 10.94
C ALA A 65 -32.59 12.86 12.30
N ILE A 66 -32.46 11.66 12.85
CA ILE A 66 -32.94 11.28 14.18
C ILE A 66 -31.72 10.95 15.03
N GLN A 67 -31.55 11.65 16.16
CA GLN A 67 -30.42 11.45 17.07
C GLN A 67 -30.87 11.52 18.52
N THR A 68 -30.39 10.60 19.36
CA THR A 68 -30.72 10.60 20.79
C THR A 68 -29.93 11.69 21.53
N ALA A 69 -30.62 12.45 22.38
CA ALA A 69 -30.07 13.48 23.25
C ALA A 69 -30.54 13.24 24.71
N PRO A 70 -29.63 13.28 25.70
CA PRO A 70 -28.17 13.35 25.56
C PRO A 70 -27.62 12.09 24.88
N GLN A 71 -26.36 12.13 24.47
CA GLN A 71 -25.73 11.00 23.77
C GLN A 71 -25.84 9.71 24.60
N VAL A 72 -26.29 8.65 23.93
CA VAL A 72 -26.19 7.26 24.39
C VAL A 72 -25.38 6.48 23.36
N ALA A 73 -24.58 5.52 23.82
CA ALA A 73 -23.67 4.76 22.97
C ALA A 73 -22.77 5.67 22.13
N ILE A 74 -22.58 5.34 20.84
CA ILE A 74 -21.69 6.07 19.91
C ILE A 74 -22.19 7.49 19.62
N GLY A 75 -23.49 7.75 19.76
CA GLY A 75 -24.07 9.07 19.47
C GLY A 75 -24.24 9.39 17.98
N GLN A 76 -24.25 8.36 17.13
CA GLN A 76 -24.58 8.47 15.71
C GLN A 76 -26.06 8.87 15.49
N ARG A 77 -26.38 9.32 14.27
CA ARG A 77 -27.77 9.61 13.83
C ARG A 77 -28.23 8.59 12.79
N ALA A 78 -29.53 8.29 12.78
CA ALA A 78 -30.21 7.60 11.69
C ALA A 78 -30.91 8.63 10.80
N PHE A 79 -31.27 8.25 9.56
CA PHE A 79 -32.00 9.13 8.65
C PHE A 79 -33.35 8.54 8.25
N LEU A 80 -34.43 9.26 8.54
CA LEU A 80 -35.75 8.99 7.96
C LEU A 80 -35.85 9.72 6.62
N LEU A 81 -35.87 8.95 5.54
CA LEU A 81 -35.91 9.42 4.16
C LEU A 81 -37.33 9.29 3.63
N ARG A 82 -37.99 10.43 3.40
CA ARG A 82 -39.41 10.47 3.07
C ARG A 82 -39.62 10.53 1.56
N SER A 83 -40.36 9.57 1.01
CA SER A 83 -40.76 9.58 -0.39
C SER A 83 -42.26 9.31 -0.52
N PRO A 84 -42.91 9.70 -1.64
CA PRO A 84 -44.32 9.39 -1.88
C PRO A 84 -44.65 7.89 -1.89
N GLU A 85 -43.69 7.02 -2.21
CA GLU A 85 -43.88 5.55 -2.24
C GLU A 85 -43.68 4.88 -0.88
N GLY A 86 -43.09 5.59 0.08
CA GLY A 86 -42.78 5.07 1.41
C GLY A 86 -41.51 5.69 2.00
N ASN A 87 -41.28 5.46 3.29
CA ASN A 87 -40.12 6.00 3.99
C ASN A 87 -39.06 4.91 4.22
N ILE A 88 -37.79 5.22 3.96
CA ILE A 88 -36.66 4.37 4.35
C ILE A 88 -36.03 4.94 5.61
N LEU A 89 -35.76 4.10 6.61
CA LEU A 89 -34.87 4.45 7.71
C LEU A 89 -33.48 3.91 7.37
N TRP A 90 -32.56 4.81 7.03
CA TRP A 90 -31.15 4.48 6.86
C TRP A 90 -30.46 4.48 8.22
N ASP A 91 -29.89 3.32 8.56
CA ASP A 91 -29.38 2.97 9.87
C ASP A 91 -30.44 3.02 10.98
N CYS A 92 -30.09 2.56 12.19
CA CYS A 92 -31.00 2.52 13.32
C CYS A 92 -30.28 2.89 14.62
N ILE A 93 -30.92 3.69 15.47
CA ILE A 93 -30.35 4.11 16.76
C ILE A 93 -30.96 3.32 17.93
N THR A 94 -30.24 3.29 19.06
CA THR A 94 -30.59 2.48 20.24
C THR A 94 -31.88 2.91 20.94
N TYR A 95 -32.09 4.22 21.12
CA TYR A 95 -33.22 4.71 21.91
C TYR A 95 -34.47 4.87 21.05
N ILE A 96 -35.59 4.33 21.54
CA ILE A 96 -36.92 4.47 20.95
C ILE A 96 -37.92 4.58 22.11
N ASP A 97 -38.89 5.49 21.98
CA ASP A 97 -39.99 5.70 22.92
C ASP A 97 -41.30 5.99 22.18
N ASP A 98 -42.40 6.05 22.92
CA ASP A 98 -43.74 6.24 22.36
C ASP A 98 -43.86 7.55 21.58
N GLU A 99 -43.17 8.60 22.02
CA GLU A 99 -43.15 9.90 21.37
C GLU A 99 -42.41 9.85 20.02
N THR A 100 -41.25 9.18 19.97
CA THR A 100 -40.52 8.89 18.72
C THR A 100 -41.42 8.11 17.77
N VAL A 101 -42.09 7.07 18.25
CA VAL A 101 -43.00 6.24 17.43
C VAL A 101 -44.15 7.06 16.88
N ARG A 102 -44.80 7.87 17.72
CA ARG A 102 -45.88 8.78 17.32
C ARG A 102 -45.39 9.74 16.24
N ARG A 103 -44.25 10.39 16.45
CA ARG A 103 -43.70 11.37 15.51
C ARG A 103 -43.35 10.76 14.16
N VAL A 104 -42.73 9.57 14.14
CA VAL A 104 -42.41 8.87 12.88
C VAL A 104 -43.68 8.41 12.16
N LYS A 105 -44.72 7.95 12.88
CA LYS A 105 -46.03 7.62 12.28
C LYS A 105 -46.68 8.84 11.63
N GLU A 106 -46.65 10.00 12.27
CA GLU A 106 -47.12 11.27 11.70
C GLU A 106 -46.36 11.68 10.43
N LEU A 107 -45.09 11.27 10.31
CA LEU A 107 -44.24 11.51 9.14
C LEU A 107 -44.41 10.47 8.02
N GLY A 108 -45.33 9.50 8.19
CA GLY A 108 -45.64 8.46 7.20
C GLY A 108 -45.13 7.06 7.55
N GLY A 109 -44.63 6.84 8.77
CA GLY A 109 -44.12 5.54 9.22
C GLY A 109 -42.78 5.16 8.60
N ILE A 110 -42.48 3.86 8.57
CA ILE A 110 -41.25 3.28 8.00
C ILE A 110 -41.66 2.08 7.13
N HIS A 111 -41.23 2.08 5.87
CA HIS A 111 -41.42 0.97 4.94
C HIS A 111 -40.34 -0.11 5.13
N ALA A 112 -39.09 0.31 5.27
CA ALA A 112 -37.95 -0.57 5.52
C ALA A 112 -36.87 0.14 6.34
N ILE A 113 -36.19 -0.62 7.20
CA ILE A 113 -34.97 -0.22 7.89
C ILE A 113 -33.81 -0.88 7.14
N VAL A 114 -32.82 -0.09 6.70
CA VAL A 114 -31.64 -0.61 5.99
C VAL A 114 -30.41 -0.25 6.80
N ILE A 115 -29.66 -1.25 7.24
CA ILE A 115 -28.52 -1.06 8.12
C ILE A 115 -27.22 -1.13 7.33
N SER A 116 -26.37 -0.12 7.53
CA SER A 116 -25.11 0.02 6.83
C SER A 116 -24.05 -0.97 7.29
N HIS A 117 -23.93 -1.21 8.60
CA HIS A 117 -22.92 -2.08 9.23
C HIS A 117 -23.28 -2.42 10.70
N PRO A 118 -22.58 -3.36 11.37
CA PRO A 118 -22.96 -3.89 12.69
C PRO A 118 -23.14 -2.90 13.84
N HIS A 119 -22.52 -1.72 13.80
CA HIS A 119 -22.65 -0.73 14.88
C HIS A 119 -24.06 -0.10 14.95
N TYR A 120 -24.86 -0.29 13.92
CA TYR A 120 -26.25 0.18 13.83
C TYR A 120 -27.31 -0.92 14.03
N PHE A 121 -26.94 -2.17 14.38
CA PHE A 121 -27.95 -3.20 14.73
C PHE A 121 -28.82 -2.77 15.91
N SER A 122 -28.22 -2.04 16.85
CA SER A 122 -28.84 -1.31 17.96
C SER A 122 -30.07 -2.02 18.54
N THR A 123 -31.25 -1.39 18.47
CA THR A 123 -32.53 -1.95 18.89
C THR A 123 -33.47 -2.15 17.69
N ALA A 124 -32.91 -2.42 16.49
CA ALA A 124 -33.66 -2.43 15.22
C ALA A 124 -34.90 -3.33 15.22
N VAL A 125 -34.90 -4.41 16.00
CA VAL A 125 -36.08 -5.29 16.17
C VAL A 125 -37.25 -4.55 16.83
N HIS A 126 -37.02 -3.72 17.85
CA HIS A 126 -38.08 -2.91 18.49
C HIS A 126 -38.63 -1.85 17.53
N TRP A 127 -37.76 -1.24 16.73
CA TRP A 127 -38.20 -0.33 15.66
C TRP A 127 -39.06 -1.07 14.64
N ALA A 128 -38.61 -2.21 14.15
CA ALA A 128 -39.36 -3.02 13.18
C ALA A 128 -40.74 -3.45 13.70
N GLU A 129 -40.83 -3.88 14.96
CA GLU A 129 -42.08 -4.21 15.64
C GLU A 129 -43.02 -2.99 15.72
N ALA A 130 -42.51 -1.81 16.10
CA ALA A 130 -43.32 -0.59 16.26
C ALA A 130 -43.93 -0.06 14.95
N PHE A 131 -43.26 -0.32 13.81
CA PHE A 131 -43.67 0.17 12.49
C PHE A 131 -44.17 -0.94 11.54
N GLY A 132 -44.09 -2.22 11.95
CA GLY A 132 -44.52 -3.34 11.12
C GLY A 132 -43.70 -3.53 9.85
N CYS A 133 -42.38 -3.24 9.90
CA CYS A 133 -41.49 -3.25 8.74
C CYS A 133 -40.38 -4.31 8.85
N LYS A 134 -39.57 -4.46 7.80
CA LYS A 134 -38.41 -5.36 7.76
C LYS A 134 -37.10 -4.60 7.98
N VAL A 135 -36.10 -5.30 8.51
CA VAL A 135 -34.74 -4.81 8.75
C VAL A 135 -33.79 -5.53 7.80
N TYR A 136 -33.19 -4.80 6.87
CA TYR A 136 -32.29 -5.35 5.86
C TYR A 136 -30.84 -5.19 6.33
N VAL A 137 -30.12 -6.31 6.38
CA VAL A 137 -28.73 -6.40 6.82
C VAL A 137 -27.95 -7.21 5.80
N SER A 138 -26.71 -6.80 5.50
CA SER A 138 -25.83 -7.57 4.61
C SER A 138 -25.63 -8.99 5.16
N ALA A 139 -25.72 -10.01 4.32
CA ALA A 139 -25.54 -11.40 4.74
C ALA A 139 -24.17 -11.65 5.41
N GLU A 140 -23.12 -11.02 4.89
CA GLU A 140 -21.76 -11.04 5.40
C GLU A 140 -21.66 -10.51 6.83
N ASP A 141 -22.49 -9.53 7.18
CA ASP A 141 -22.51 -8.94 8.52
C ASP A 141 -23.40 -9.72 9.50
N GLY A 142 -24.07 -10.78 9.02
CA GLY A 142 -25.01 -11.57 9.81
C GLY A 142 -24.38 -12.26 11.01
N GLU A 143 -23.07 -12.55 10.99
CA GLU A 143 -22.39 -13.16 12.13
C GLU A 143 -22.33 -12.22 13.35
N TRP A 144 -22.37 -10.90 13.15
CA TRP A 144 -22.33 -9.92 14.25
C TRP A 144 -23.72 -9.63 14.84
N LEU A 145 -24.80 -10.21 14.30
CA LEU A 145 -26.14 -10.05 14.86
C LEU A 145 -26.24 -10.71 16.24
N THR A 146 -26.30 -9.89 17.28
CA THR A 146 -26.43 -10.30 18.70
C THR A 146 -27.87 -10.52 19.14
N ARG A 147 -28.85 -9.97 18.40
CA ARG A 147 -30.27 -10.23 18.56
C ARG A 147 -30.90 -10.44 17.20
N ARG A 148 -31.22 -11.69 16.88
CA ARG A 148 -32.00 -12.03 15.68
C ARG A 148 -33.50 -11.92 15.97
N GLY A 149 -34.27 -11.60 14.95
CA GLY A 149 -35.73 -11.51 15.02
C GLY A 149 -36.34 -11.63 13.63
N ASP A 150 -37.60 -12.03 13.54
CA ASP A 150 -38.30 -12.39 12.29
C ASP A 150 -38.42 -11.23 11.28
N ALA A 151 -38.15 -10.00 11.72
CA ALA A 151 -38.09 -8.82 10.88
C ALA A 151 -36.79 -8.72 10.06
N HIS A 152 -35.72 -9.42 10.45
CA HIS A 152 -34.45 -9.34 9.75
C HIS A 152 -34.47 -10.09 8.41
N VAL A 153 -33.95 -9.44 7.39
CA VAL A 153 -33.73 -9.99 6.04
C VAL A 153 -32.25 -9.83 5.73
N LEU A 154 -31.57 -10.95 5.51
CA LEU A 154 -30.17 -10.97 5.06
C LEU A 154 -30.15 -10.92 3.53
N TRP A 155 -29.35 -10.02 2.96
CA TRP A 155 -29.20 -9.88 1.50
C TRP A 155 -27.76 -10.12 1.05
N GLU A 156 -27.61 -10.83 -0.06
CA GLU A 156 -26.32 -11.35 -0.54
C GLU A 156 -25.78 -10.56 -1.73
N GLU A 157 -26.68 -9.97 -2.52
CA GLU A 157 -26.38 -9.27 -3.76
C GLU A 157 -25.45 -8.07 -3.53
N GLN A 158 -24.77 -7.59 -4.57
CA GLN A 158 -23.93 -6.38 -4.47
C GLN A 158 -24.76 -5.11 -4.21
N THR A 159 -26.00 -5.10 -4.69
CA THR A 159 -26.93 -3.99 -4.58
C THR A 159 -28.33 -4.47 -4.27
N LEU A 160 -29.08 -3.73 -3.45
CA LEU A 160 -30.48 -4.00 -3.13
C LEU A 160 -31.32 -2.75 -3.36
N GLU A 161 -32.39 -2.89 -4.15
CA GLU A 161 -33.28 -1.80 -4.52
C GLU A 161 -34.55 -1.77 -3.67
N PHE A 162 -35.02 -0.57 -3.34
CA PHE A 162 -36.26 -0.32 -2.61
C PHE A 162 -37.12 0.73 -3.32
N LEU A 163 -38.44 0.63 -3.13
CA LEU A 163 -39.44 1.59 -3.63
C LEU A 163 -39.22 1.91 -5.11
N SER A 164 -39.41 0.89 -5.96
CA SER A 164 -39.26 0.98 -7.41
C SER A 164 -37.87 1.44 -7.87
N GLY A 165 -36.83 1.12 -7.10
CA GLY A 165 -35.44 1.47 -7.40
C GLY A 165 -35.07 2.91 -7.08
N GLN A 166 -35.91 3.67 -6.38
CA GLN A 166 -35.59 5.03 -5.93
C GLN A 166 -34.45 5.06 -4.92
N PHE A 167 -34.40 4.04 -4.05
CA PHE A 167 -33.33 3.85 -3.07
C PHE A 167 -32.55 2.59 -3.41
N VAL A 168 -31.23 2.68 -3.39
CA VAL A 168 -30.34 1.55 -3.70
C VAL A 168 -29.27 1.45 -2.62
N ALA A 169 -29.29 0.38 -1.85
CA ALA A 169 -28.19 0.02 -0.97
C ALA A 169 -27.08 -0.64 -1.81
N VAL A 170 -25.83 -0.24 -1.58
CA VAL A 170 -24.67 -0.71 -2.33
C VAL A 170 -23.61 -1.15 -1.35
N LYS A 171 -23.18 -2.42 -1.42
CA LYS A 171 -22.07 -2.91 -0.60
C LYS A 171 -20.78 -2.22 -1.04
N VAL A 172 -20.01 -1.74 -0.08
CA VAL A 172 -18.72 -1.11 -0.30
C VAL A 172 -17.59 -1.83 0.44
N ALA A 173 -17.93 -2.69 1.41
CA ALA A 173 -17.00 -3.34 2.32
C ALA A 173 -16.07 -2.32 3.02
N GLY A 174 -14.94 -2.77 3.56
CA GLY A 174 -13.97 -1.90 4.23
C GLY A 174 -14.08 -2.00 5.74
N HIS A 175 -14.94 -1.18 6.36
CA HIS A 175 -15.10 -1.18 7.82
C HIS A 175 -15.56 -2.55 8.31
N PHE A 176 -16.66 -3.06 7.77
CA PHE A 176 -17.07 -4.47 7.85
C PHE A 176 -17.21 -5.07 6.45
N PRO A 177 -17.13 -6.41 6.29
CA PRO A 177 -17.29 -7.06 4.99
C PRO A 177 -18.59 -6.69 4.27
N GLY A 178 -19.71 -6.60 5.00
CA GLY A 178 -21.02 -6.21 4.48
C GLY A 178 -21.33 -4.71 4.55
N SER A 179 -20.35 -3.87 4.91
CA SER A 179 -20.58 -2.42 4.99
C SER A 179 -21.13 -1.85 3.69
N SER A 180 -22.13 -0.98 3.80
CA SER A 180 -22.86 -0.43 2.65
C SER A 180 -23.12 1.07 2.74
N VAL A 181 -23.46 1.66 1.59
CA VAL A 181 -23.96 3.03 1.43
C VAL A 181 -25.35 3.00 0.81
N LEU A 182 -26.15 4.05 1.01
CA LEU A 182 -27.48 4.17 0.39
C LEU A 182 -27.51 5.33 -0.60
N LEU A 183 -27.87 5.04 -1.85
CA LEU A 183 -28.15 6.05 -2.86
C LEU A 183 -29.64 6.33 -2.92
N TRP A 184 -30.04 7.59 -2.78
CA TRP A 184 -31.37 8.08 -3.16
C TRP A 184 -31.27 8.74 -4.53
N LYS A 185 -31.69 8.00 -5.58
CA LYS A 185 -31.50 8.37 -7.00
C LYS A 185 -32.17 9.70 -7.34
N SER A 186 -33.47 9.85 -7.04
CA SER A 186 -34.24 11.04 -7.44
C SER A 186 -33.79 12.31 -6.73
N ALA A 187 -33.30 12.21 -5.49
CA ALA A 187 -32.75 13.34 -4.75
C ALA A 187 -31.26 13.59 -5.01
N LYS A 188 -30.57 12.69 -5.73
CA LYS A 188 -29.11 12.69 -5.93
C LYS A 188 -28.32 12.79 -4.61
N LYS A 189 -28.72 12.00 -3.61
CA LYS A 189 -28.10 12.01 -2.27
C LYS A 189 -27.52 10.65 -1.93
N LEU A 190 -26.27 10.63 -1.47
CA LEU A 190 -25.61 9.45 -0.93
C LEU A 190 -25.63 9.52 0.61
N PHE A 191 -25.95 8.42 1.27
CA PHE A 191 -25.84 8.28 2.72
C PHE A 191 -24.71 7.31 3.02
N VAL A 192 -23.71 7.81 3.74
CA VAL A 192 -22.46 7.09 4.06
C VAL A 192 -22.35 6.83 5.56
N ALA A 193 -21.58 5.80 5.91
CA ALA A 193 -21.36 5.34 7.27
C ALA A 193 -19.88 4.98 7.49
N ASP A 194 -19.52 4.11 8.42
CA ASP A 194 -18.15 3.97 8.93
C ASP A 194 -17.12 3.38 7.95
N SER A 195 -17.50 3.00 6.73
CA SER A 195 -16.50 2.77 5.66
C SER A 195 -16.01 4.05 5.00
N VAL A 196 -16.83 5.12 5.02
CA VAL A 196 -16.50 6.44 4.48
C VAL A 196 -17.20 7.54 5.28
N LEU A 197 -16.44 8.42 5.93
CA LEU A 197 -17.01 9.61 6.58
C LEU A 197 -16.54 10.90 5.91
N VAL A 198 -17.41 11.91 5.93
CA VAL A 198 -17.06 13.28 5.57
C VAL A 198 -16.16 13.87 6.66
N VAL A 199 -14.97 14.32 6.27
CA VAL A 199 -14.00 14.98 7.18
C VAL A 199 -14.34 16.47 7.37
N PRO A 200 -13.76 17.17 8.37
CA PRO A 200 -14.01 18.60 8.55
C PRO A 200 -13.83 19.46 7.30
N SER A 201 -12.78 19.19 6.52
CA SER A 201 -12.52 19.87 5.24
C SER A 201 -13.50 19.50 4.13
N GLY A 202 -14.33 18.47 4.32
CA GLY A 202 -15.43 18.11 3.45
C GLY A 202 -16.71 18.90 3.71
N VAL A 203 -16.82 19.58 4.85
CA VAL A 203 -18.01 20.39 5.17
C VAL A 203 -17.92 21.74 4.46
N TYR A 204 -16.76 22.40 4.58
CA TYR A 204 -16.45 23.63 3.86
C TYR A 204 -15.39 23.36 2.79
N HIS A 205 -15.80 23.41 1.53
CA HIS A 205 -14.97 23.04 0.37
C HIS A 205 -14.67 24.19 -0.59
N VAL A 206 -15.26 25.36 -0.35
CA VAL A 206 -15.10 26.56 -1.21
C VAL A 206 -13.72 27.17 -0.96
N ASP A 207 -13.02 27.59 -2.02
CA ASP A 207 -11.70 28.24 -1.97
C ASP A 207 -10.63 27.45 -1.18
N ARG A 208 -10.71 26.11 -1.25
CA ARG A 208 -9.72 25.23 -0.63
C ARG A 208 -8.58 24.93 -1.60
N PRO A 209 -7.34 24.77 -1.11
CA PRO A 209 -6.22 24.34 -1.95
C PRO A 209 -6.54 23.03 -2.70
N PRO A 210 -6.09 22.89 -3.96
CA PRO A 210 -6.25 21.66 -4.73
C PRO A 210 -5.77 20.43 -3.95
N GLY A 211 -6.57 19.36 -4.00
CA GLY A 211 -6.26 18.14 -3.29
C GLY A 211 -6.36 18.27 -1.76
N THR A 212 -7.33 19.04 -1.27
CA THR A 212 -7.83 18.96 0.11
C THR A 212 -8.87 17.83 0.21
N ALA A 213 -8.71 16.91 1.16
CA ALA A 213 -9.64 15.79 1.33
C ALA A 213 -11.04 16.23 1.78
N SER A 214 -12.07 15.58 1.23
CA SER A 214 -13.47 15.75 1.65
C SER A 214 -14.03 14.52 2.36
N PHE A 215 -13.45 13.35 2.11
CA PHE A 215 -13.84 12.09 2.72
C PHE A 215 -12.61 11.36 3.27
N THR A 216 -12.81 10.48 4.26
CA THR A 216 -11.80 9.57 4.79
C THR A 216 -12.34 8.15 4.85
N PHE A 217 -11.46 7.15 4.85
CA PHE A 217 -11.75 5.74 4.68
C PHE A 217 -11.04 4.95 5.79
N MET A 218 -11.78 4.43 6.77
CA MET A 218 -11.19 3.84 7.97
C MET A 218 -11.69 2.42 8.20
N TRP A 219 -10.78 1.55 8.63
CA TRP A 219 -11.14 0.23 9.13
C TRP A 219 -11.67 0.33 10.57
N SER A 220 -11.12 1.25 11.37
CA SER A 220 -11.62 1.61 12.69
C SER A 220 -11.48 3.11 12.92
N TYR A 221 -12.61 3.82 12.99
CA TYR A 221 -12.62 5.22 13.44
C TYR A 221 -12.18 5.41 14.89
N PRO A 222 -12.72 4.67 15.89
CA PRO A 222 -12.36 4.92 17.29
C PRO A 222 -10.88 4.64 17.57
N ASN A 223 -10.26 3.70 16.86
CA ASN A 223 -8.84 3.38 16.99
C ASN A 223 -7.95 4.08 15.94
N MET A 224 -8.53 4.93 15.08
CA MET A 224 -7.83 5.66 14.02
C MET A 224 -7.02 4.77 13.06
N ILE A 225 -7.54 3.58 12.73
CA ILE A 225 -6.92 2.62 11.81
C ILE A 225 -7.47 2.83 10.39
N PRO A 226 -6.65 3.25 9.41
CA PRO A 226 -7.09 3.47 8.03
C PRO A 226 -7.36 2.16 7.29
N LEU A 227 -8.13 2.25 6.19
CA LEU A 227 -8.25 1.15 5.23
C LEU A 227 -7.00 1.04 4.36
N SER A 228 -6.70 -0.17 3.88
CA SER A 228 -5.66 -0.38 2.87
C SER A 228 -6.04 0.26 1.53
N PRO A 229 -5.08 0.63 0.67
CA PRO A 229 -5.36 1.19 -0.66
C PRO A 229 -6.29 0.31 -1.50
N ASP A 230 -6.17 -1.02 -1.41
CA ASP A 230 -7.04 -1.96 -2.12
C ASP A 230 -8.48 -1.92 -1.62
N ALA A 231 -8.69 -1.84 -0.31
CA ALA A 231 -10.03 -1.70 0.26
C ALA A 231 -10.66 -0.36 -0.15
N VAL A 232 -9.89 0.73 -0.15
CA VAL A 232 -10.37 2.03 -0.64
C VAL A 232 -10.68 2.00 -2.14
N HIS A 233 -9.89 1.28 -2.95
CA HIS A 233 -10.21 1.05 -4.36
C HIS A 233 -11.49 0.24 -4.56
N GLY A 234 -11.74 -0.76 -3.71
CA GLY A 234 -13.00 -1.50 -3.69
C GLY A 234 -14.20 -0.57 -3.50
N ILE A 235 -14.11 0.31 -2.48
CA ILE A 235 -15.12 1.34 -2.22
C ILE A 235 -15.25 2.30 -3.42
N TRP A 236 -14.14 2.75 -4.00
CA TRP A 236 -14.14 3.62 -5.18
C TRP A 236 -14.87 2.98 -6.35
N LYS A 237 -14.59 1.71 -6.67
CA LYS A 237 -15.27 0.99 -7.76
C LYS A 237 -16.77 0.92 -7.52
N ALA A 238 -17.19 0.54 -6.32
CA ALA A 238 -18.59 0.42 -5.94
C ALA A 238 -19.36 1.75 -6.05
N VAL A 239 -18.70 2.88 -5.76
CA VAL A 239 -19.34 4.20 -5.73
C VAL A 239 -19.20 4.98 -7.06
N SER A 240 -18.18 4.68 -7.88
CA SER A 240 -17.87 5.43 -9.12
C SER A 240 -19.05 5.58 -10.09
N GLY A 241 -19.88 4.54 -10.21
CA GLY A 241 -21.06 4.51 -11.07
C GLY A 241 -22.29 5.22 -10.49
N LEU A 242 -22.30 5.58 -9.21
CA LEU A 242 -23.46 6.18 -8.55
C LEU A 242 -23.58 7.66 -8.90
N ASP A 243 -24.80 8.17 -9.11
CA ASP A 243 -25.05 9.58 -9.43
C ASP A 243 -25.59 10.34 -8.20
N PHE A 244 -24.76 11.19 -7.60
CA PHE A 244 -25.10 11.98 -6.42
C PHE A 244 -24.36 13.32 -6.40
N GLU A 245 -25.01 14.34 -5.83
CA GLU A 245 -24.48 15.69 -5.68
C GLU A 245 -24.08 16.00 -4.23
N ASP A 246 -24.78 15.38 -3.29
CA ASP A 246 -24.57 15.54 -1.85
C ASP A 246 -24.31 14.18 -1.19
N ALA A 247 -23.52 14.20 -0.11
CA ALA A 247 -23.36 13.06 0.78
C ALA A 247 -23.67 13.43 2.25
N HIS A 248 -24.39 12.55 2.93
CA HIS A 248 -24.76 12.68 4.34
C HIS A 248 -24.04 11.64 5.20
N SER A 249 -23.42 12.08 6.30
CA SER A 249 -22.58 11.22 7.15
C SER A 249 -23.23 10.89 8.50
N ALA A 250 -22.67 9.90 9.21
CA ALA A 250 -23.16 9.34 10.47
C ALA A 250 -23.26 10.35 11.65
N PHE A 251 -22.56 11.49 11.58
CA PHE A 251 -22.52 12.48 12.66
C PHE A 251 -23.01 13.87 12.21
N ALA A 252 -23.69 14.57 13.10
CA ALA A 252 -24.19 15.92 12.84
C ALA A 252 -23.06 16.88 12.44
N GLY A 253 -23.33 17.75 11.47
CA GLY A 253 -22.34 18.71 10.96
C GLY A 253 -21.26 18.10 10.05
N ARG A 254 -21.41 16.84 9.63
CA ARG A 254 -20.49 16.15 8.70
C ARG A 254 -21.17 15.84 7.36
N ASP A 255 -21.81 16.81 6.74
CA ASP A 255 -22.44 16.61 5.42
C ASP A 255 -21.61 17.30 4.33
N ALA A 256 -21.39 16.60 3.21
CA ALA A 256 -20.72 17.15 2.03
C ALA A 256 -21.78 17.64 1.04
N ARG A 257 -21.83 18.96 0.83
CA ARG A 257 -22.76 19.62 -0.10
C ARG A 257 -22.06 20.03 -1.38
N GLY A 258 -22.68 19.75 -2.53
CA GLY A 258 -22.18 20.10 -3.86
C GLY A 258 -20.93 19.33 -4.29
N ASP A 259 -20.92 18.88 -5.55
CA ASP A 259 -19.81 18.12 -6.16
C ASP A 259 -19.37 16.91 -5.30
N ALA A 260 -20.24 16.37 -4.45
CA ALA A 260 -19.83 15.37 -3.46
C ALA A 260 -19.28 14.11 -4.15
N LYS A 261 -19.80 13.72 -5.31
CA LYS A 261 -19.27 12.61 -6.11
C LYS A 261 -17.84 12.86 -6.55
N ARG A 262 -17.56 13.98 -7.23
CA ARG A 262 -16.21 14.31 -7.68
C ARG A 262 -15.24 14.30 -6.50
N ARG A 263 -15.62 14.96 -5.41
CA ARG A 263 -14.82 15.09 -4.19
C ARG A 263 -14.63 13.77 -3.45
N PHE A 264 -15.60 12.86 -3.50
CA PHE A 264 -15.49 11.49 -3.00
C PHE A 264 -14.45 10.72 -3.81
N LEU A 265 -14.56 10.74 -5.14
CA LEU A 265 -13.66 10.01 -6.03
C LEU A 265 -12.23 10.54 -5.93
N GLU A 266 -12.04 11.86 -5.87
CA GLU A 266 -10.76 12.49 -5.57
C GLU A 266 -10.27 12.10 -4.16
N SER A 267 -11.16 11.98 -3.18
CA SER A 267 -10.77 11.62 -1.83
C SER A 267 -10.29 10.17 -1.72
N ALA A 268 -10.93 9.26 -2.44
CA ALA A 268 -10.50 7.87 -2.56
C ALA A 268 -9.21 7.72 -3.39
N GLN A 269 -8.82 8.77 -4.12
CA GLN A 269 -7.49 8.87 -4.72
C GLN A 269 -6.45 9.41 -3.74
N PHE A 270 -6.75 9.86 -2.51
CA PHE A 270 -5.69 10.21 -1.54
C PHE A 270 -4.77 9.06 -1.16
N PRO A 271 -5.26 7.83 -0.88
CA PRO A 271 -4.36 6.69 -0.77
C PRO A 271 -3.63 6.36 -2.08
N ARG A 272 -4.00 7.02 -3.19
CA ARG A 272 -3.33 6.98 -4.49
C ARG A 272 -2.68 8.29 -4.90
N LYS A 273 -2.58 9.31 -4.04
CA LYS A 273 -1.74 10.47 -4.33
C LYS A 273 -0.33 9.90 -4.26
N PRO A 274 0.39 9.81 -5.38
CA PRO A 274 1.82 9.55 -5.32
C PRO A 274 2.41 10.76 -4.61
N GLY A 275 2.89 10.53 -3.41
CA GLY A 275 3.20 11.56 -2.42
C GLY A 275 3.01 10.96 -1.03
N ALA A 276 3.69 9.87 -0.68
CA ALA A 276 5.04 9.55 -1.12
C ALA A 276 5.25 8.02 -1.13
N ALA A 277 5.64 7.46 -2.27
CA ALA A 277 6.86 6.67 -2.20
C ALA A 277 7.89 7.73 -1.83
N ARG A 278 8.27 7.81 -0.56
CA ARG A 278 9.45 8.61 -0.23
C ARG A 278 10.58 7.88 -0.91
N THR A 279 11.43 8.57 -1.65
CA THR A 279 12.85 8.20 -1.64
C THR A 279 13.25 8.10 -0.18
N GLY A 280 13.23 6.88 0.32
CA GLY A 280 13.56 6.56 1.70
C GLY A 280 14.89 5.87 1.67
N ILE A 281 15.86 6.43 2.38
CA ILE A 281 17.14 5.78 2.63
C ILE A 281 17.14 5.48 4.11
N TRP A 282 17.19 4.20 4.45
CA TRP A 282 17.27 3.75 5.81
C TRP A 282 18.63 3.10 6.03
N ARG A 283 19.37 3.57 7.04
CA ARG A 283 20.61 2.91 7.46
C ARG A 283 20.24 1.79 8.42
N ILE A 284 20.69 0.57 8.09
CA ILE A 284 20.60 -0.59 8.97
C ILE A 284 21.98 -0.80 9.59
N SER A 285 22.06 -0.77 10.91
CA SER A 285 23.33 -0.99 11.62
C SER A 285 23.16 -1.54 13.03
N ASN A 286 24.26 -2.09 13.55
CA ASN A 286 24.37 -2.58 14.92
C ASN A 286 24.88 -1.47 15.86
N ARG A 287 24.17 -1.16 16.96
CA ARG A 287 24.70 -0.26 18.01
C ARG A 287 24.88 -0.93 19.38
N PRO A 288 26.01 -0.68 20.08
CA PRO A 288 26.20 -1.15 21.45
C PRO A 288 25.38 -0.31 22.45
N CYS A 289 24.75 -0.97 23.43
CA CYS A 289 23.99 -0.33 24.49
C CYS A 289 24.86 0.66 25.30
N ARG A 290 24.52 1.96 25.30
CA ARG A 290 25.09 2.94 26.24
C ARG A 290 24.13 3.18 27.41
N SER A 291 24.67 3.58 28.56
CA SER A 291 23.92 3.78 29.81
C SER A 291 22.84 4.87 29.78
N ASP A 292 22.82 5.70 28.72
CA ASP A 292 22.06 6.95 28.69
C ASP A 292 20.75 6.84 27.88
N ASP A 293 20.50 5.71 27.20
CA ASP A 293 19.34 5.50 26.31
C ASP A 293 18.03 5.12 27.05
N VAL A 294 17.99 5.17 28.38
CA VAL A 294 16.81 4.79 29.20
C VAL A 294 15.97 5.99 29.67
N THR A 295 16.25 7.21 29.21
CA THR A 295 15.51 8.39 29.66
C THR A 295 14.89 9.21 28.52
N ASP A 296 13.93 8.66 27.79
CA ASP A 296 12.86 9.50 27.22
C ASP A 296 11.56 8.74 26.88
N PHE A 297 10.92 8.16 27.89
CA PHE A 297 9.49 7.85 27.84
C PHE A 297 8.86 8.17 29.20
N ARG A 298 8.71 9.46 29.49
CA ARG A 298 7.75 9.94 30.51
C ARG A 298 6.93 11.10 29.93
N ALA A 299 5.76 10.76 29.41
CA ALA A 299 4.68 11.72 29.23
C ALA A 299 4.35 12.42 30.58
N PRO A 300 3.97 13.71 30.57
CA PRO A 300 3.76 14.46 31.79
C PRO A 300 2.34 14.20 32.31
N PHE A 301 2.18 13.23 33.20
CA PHE A 301 1.04 13.18 34.10
C PHE A 301 1.55 13.24 35.54
N ARG A 302 1.27 14.34 36.22
CA ARG A 302 1.42 14.47 37.68
C ARG A 302 0.27 13.69 38.35
N PRO A 303 0.57 12.82 39.32
CA PRO A 303 -0.34 12.58 40.42
C PRO A 303 0.18 13.25 41.70
N SER A 304 -0.77 13.70 42.52
CA SER A 304 -0.59 14.26 43.87
C SER A 304 0.09 13.28 44.85
N PRO A 305 0.74 13.77 45.92
CA PRO A 305 1.51 12.93 46.82
C PRO A 305 0.65 12.42 47.99
N THR A 306 0.39 11.12 48.05
CA THR A 306 0.09 10.43 49.32
C THR A 306 0.50 8.96 49.29
N SER A 307 1.01 8.53 50.44
CA SER A 307 1.33 7.16 50.91
C SER A 307 2.53 6.42 50.33
N THR A 308 3.59 6.54 51.13
CA THR A 308 4.76 5.68 51.37
C THR A 308 4.45 4.19 51.57
N LYS A 309 5.49 3.38 51.28
CA LYS A 309 5.81 2.03 51.80
C LYS A 309 5.09 0.83 51.17
N CYS A 310 5.84 0.06 50.36
CA CYS A 310 6.17 -1.30 50.79
C CYS A 310 7.36 -1.89 50.01
N CYS A 311 8.08 -2.78 50.71
CA CYS A 311 9.02 -3.78 50.20
C CYS A 311 10.47 -3.33 49.94
N GLN A 312 11.15 -3.00 51.05
CA GLN A 312 12.50 -3.49 51.28
C GLN A 312 12.46 -4.99 51.61
N ASN A 313 13.30 -5.80 50.95
CA ASN A 313 14.11 -6.90 51.52
C ASN A 313 14.35 -8.05 50.52
N ILE A 314 15.52 -8.08 49.84
CA ILE A 314 16.38 -9.28 49.72
C ILE A 314 17.86 -8.80 49.66
N PRO A 315 18.84 -9.37 50.42
CA PRO A 315 20.24 -8.94 50.44
C PRO A 315 21.16 -9.57 49.37
N GLN A 316 22.22 -8.83 49.01
CA GLN A 316 23.38 -9.18 48.17
C GLN A 316 24.09 -10.46 48.67
N PRO A 317 24.39 -11.52 47.86
CA PRO A 317 25.37 -11.46 46.77
C PRO A 317 25.14 -12.51 45.64
N LEU A 318 24.66 -12.07 44.47
CA LEU A 318 24.76 -12.81 43.20
C LEU A 318 25.15 -11.84 42.07
N LEU A 319 26.00 -10.88 42.42
CA LEU A 319 26.42 -9.78 41.56
C LEU A 319 27.90 -9.95 41.22
N ARG A 320 28.26 -11.06 40.56
CA ARG A 320 29.54 -11.31 39.85
C ARG A 320 29.61 -12.76 39.34
N ALA A 321 28.79 -13.08 38.34
CA ALA A 321 29.05 -14.18 37.40
C ALA A 321 27.98 -14.15 36.30
N THR A 322 28.01 -13.13 35.46
CA THR A 322 27.48 -13.24 34.10
C THR A 322 28.31 -12.28 33.28
N LEU A 323 29.09 -12.88 32.38
CA LEU A 323 29.87 -12.17 31.39
C LEU A 323 28.98 -11.12 30.71
N SER A 324 29.52 -9.92 30.62
CA SER A 324 29.04 -8.82 29.80
C SER A 324 28.75 -9.31 28.36
N GLN A 325 27.54 -9.79 28.09
CA GLN A 325 26.96 -9.63 26.77
C GLN A 325 26.45 -8.19 26.71
N GLN A 326 27.25 -7.30 26.12
CA GLN A 326 26.69 -6.04 25.64
C GLN A 326 25.61 -6.42 24.64
N LYS A 327 24.34 -6.28 25.02
CA LYS A 327 23.23 -6.44 24.06
C LYS A 327 23.41 -5.38 22.98
N THR A 328 23.56 -5.84 21.76
CA THR A 328 23.54 -5.04 20.55
C THR A 328 22.11 -5.08 20.02
N TYR A 329 21.58 -3.94 19.62
CA TYR A 329 20.24 -3.85 19.00
C TYR A 329 20.41 -3.37 17.56
N VAL A 330 19.53 -3.87 16.70
CA VAL A 330 19.41 -3.38 15.32
C VAL A 330 18.70 -2.04 15.33
N ILE A 331 19.29 -1.04 14.68
CA ILE A 331 18.66 0.27 14.49
C ILE A 331 18.38 0.47 13.00
N ILE A 332 17.16 0.95 12.73
CA ILE A 332 16.72 1.42 11.43
C ILE A 332 16.60 2.94 11.54
N ASP A 333 17.64 3.65 11.10
CA ASP A 333 17.64 5.12 11.10
C ASP A 333 17.16 5.60 9.73
N GLU A 334 16.05 6.33 9.69
CA GLU A 334 15.66 7.09 8.48
C GLU A 334 16.71 8.20 8.29
N MET A 335 17.49 8.10 7.22
CA MET A 335 18.47 9.11 6.88
C MET A 335 17.71 10.29 6.28
N SER A 336 17.95 11.51 6.77
CA SER A 336 17.55 12.69 6.03
C SER A 336 18.37 12.68 4.73
N ALA A 337 17.76 12.27 3.63
CA ALA A 337 18.42 12.31 2.33
C ALA A 337 18.88 13.75 2.09
N SER A 338 20.19 13.98 2.07
CA SER A 338 20.72 15.25 1.59
C SER A 338 20.22 15.42 0.15
N PRO A 339 19.57 16.54 -0.21
CA PRO A 339 19.08 16.78 -1.57
C PRO A 339 20.14 16.58 -2.66
N SER A 340 21.42 16.60 -2.30
CA SER A 340 22.57 16.39 -3.18
C SER A 340 22.77 14.95 -3.69
N HIS A 341 22.06 13.94 -3.19
CA HIS A 341 22.29 12.53 -3.56
C HIS A 341 21.12 11.83 -4.25
N THR A 342 19.96 12.48 -4.32
CA THR A 342 18.73 11.93 -4.92
C THR A 342 18.32 12.79 -6.11
N ILE A 343 17.86 12.17 -7.19
CA ILE A 343 17.38 12.84 -8.39
C ILE A 343 15.95 12.45 -8.70
N THR A 344 15.24 13.32 -9.42
CA THR A 344 13.96 12.96 -10.04
C THR A 344 14.00 13.33 -11.51
N VAL A 345 13.37 12.53 -12.38
CA VAL A 345 13.26 12.80 -13.82
C VAL A 345 12.62 14.18 -14.07
N SER A 346 11.74 14.64 -13.18
CA SER A 346 11.15 15.98 -13.20
C SER A 346 12.11 17.10 -12.82
N ASP A 347 13.06 16.85 -11.90
CA ASP A 347 14.10 17.81 -11.51
C ASP A 347 15.38 17.58 -12.31
N ARG A 348 15.33 18.06 -13.56
CA ARG A 348 16.40 17.88 -14.52
C ARG A 348 17.64 18.71 -14.20
N THR A 349 17.49 19.77 -13.40
CA THR A 349 18.64 20.57 -12.95
C THR A 349 19.46 19.75 -11.98
N ALA A 350 18.83 19.13 -10.98
CA ALA A 350 19.50 18.22 -10.06
C ALA A 350 20.16 17.05 -10.81
N TRP A 351 19.46 16.44 -11.78
CA TRP A 351 20.04 15.37 -12.60
C TRP A 351 21.25 15.85 -13.40
N LEU A 352 21.19 17.03 -14.00
CA LEU A 352 22.33 17.59 -14.72
C LEU A 352 23.54 17.81 -13.80
N GLU A 353 23.32 18.27 -12.57
CA GLU A 353 24.38 18.45 -11.56
C GLU A 353 25.01 17.11 -11.15
N THR A 354 24.22 16.04 -11.00
CA THR A 354 24.76 14.73 -10.63
C THR A 354 25.61 14.11 -11.74
N LEU A 355 25.41 14.50 -13.00
CA LEU A 355 26.24 14.05 -14.12
C LEU A 355 27.70 14.51 -14.02
N GLU A 356 28.02 15.48 -13.17
CA GLU A 356 29.40 15.91 -12.89
C GLU A 356 30.11 15.05 -11.83
N THR A 357 29.44 14.04 -11.26
CA THR A 357 30.05 13.15 -10.25
C THR A 357 30.80 11.97 -10.86
N ASP A 358 31.87 11.53 -10.21
CA ASP A 358 32.66 10.37 -10.66
C ASP A 358 32.05 9.02 -10.24
N ARG A 359 30.76 8.99 -9.86
CA ARG A 359 30.07 7.81 -9.34
C ARG A 359 28.90 7.40 -10.22
N PRO A 360 28.49 6.11 -10.19
CA PRO A 360 27.31 5.63 -10.89
C PRO A 360 26.04 6.35 -10.44
N ILE A 361 25.13 6.61 -11.38
CA ILE A 361 23.77 7.08 -11.08
C ILE A 361 22.81 5.95 -11.43
N LEU A 362 21.85 5.67 -10.56
CA LEU A 362 20.79 4.71 -10.78
C LEU A 362 19.44 5.43 -10.80
N VAL A 363 18.60 5.17 -11.80
CA VAL A 363 17.27 5.78 -11.94
C VAL A 363 16.23 4.70 -12.17
N HIS A 364 15.16 4.71 -11.38
CA HIS A 364 14.00 3.85 -11.55
C HIS A 364 13.03 4.54 -12.53
N LEU A 365 12.83 3.99 -13.72
CA LEU A 365 12.06 4.66 -14.79
C LEU A 365 10.57 4.29 -14.80
N ASN A 366 10.23 3.09 -14.32
CA ASN A 366 8.88 2.68 -13.96
C ASN A 366 8.89 2.26 -12.47
N ALA A 367 7.74 1.99 -11.85
CA ALA A 367 7.72 1.58 -10.43
C ALA A 367 8.01 0.08 -10.21
N ASP A 368 8.61 -0.60 -11.18
CA ASP A 368 8.73 -2.07 -11.24
C ASP A 368 10.16 -2.55 -11.56
N THR A 369 10.52 -2.64 -12.84
CA THR A 369 11.74 -3.33 -13.34
C THR A 369 12.66 -2.50 -14.19
N THR A 370 12.21 -1.34 -14.69
CA THR A 370 13.00 -0.58 -15.65
C THR A 370 13.98 0.34 -14.94
N TRP A 371 15.26 0.00 -15.02
CA TRP A 371 16.33 0.77 -14.41
C TRP A 371 17.29 1.33 -15.44
N LEU A 372 17.72 2.57 -15.24
CA LEU A 372 18.81 3.17 -15.98
C LEU A 372 20.03 3.28 -15.06
N ILE A 373 21.13 2.65 -15.46
CA ILE A 373 22.45 2.81 -14.84
C ILE A 373 23.28 3.75 -15.71
N GLN A 374 23.78 4.83 -15.14
CA GLN A 374 24.67 5.76 -15.83
C GLN A 374 26.07 5.74 -15.20
N LEU A 375 27.01 5.10 -15.89
CA LEU A 375 28.40 5.02 -15.47
C LEU A 375 29.19 6.21 -16.04
N PRO A 376 30.02 6.91 -15.24
CA PRO A 376 30.98 7.85 -15.81
C PRO A 376 32.05 7.09 -16.60
N TYR A 377 32.69 7.75 -17.56
CA TYR A 377 33.83 7.17 -18.24
C TYR A 377 35.09 7.25 -17.36
N PRO A 378 35.83 6.14 -17.17
CA PRO A 378 37.06 6.17 -16.40
C PRO A 378 38.15 6.95 -17.14
N SER A 379 39.12 7.48 -16.39
CA SER A 379 40.29 8.15 -16.95
C SER A 379 41.13 7.26 -17.89
N SER A 380 41.02 5.93 -17.75
CA SER A 380 41.65 4.94 -18.64
C SER A 380 40.96 4.77 -19.99
N ALA A 381 39.71 5.23 -20.15
CA ALA A 381 38.93 5.12 -21.39
C ALA A 381 38.16 6.43 -21.65
N PRO A 382 38.72 7.37 -22.44
CA PRO A 382 38.10 8.67 -22.64
C PRO A 382 36.72 8.55 -23.29
N ALA A 383 35.80 9.39 -22.84
CA ALA A 383 34.44 9.41 -23.34
C ALA A 383 34.38 9.74 -24.84
N PRO A 384 33.50 9.10 -25.63
CA PRO A 384 33.23 9.51 -27.00
C PRO A 384 32.72 10.96 -27.07
N ALA A 385 32.88 11.60 -28.22
CA ALA A 385 32.44 12.99 -28.41
C ALA A 385 30.93 13.14 -28.12
N GLY A 386 30.58 14.08 -27.25
CA GLY A 386 29.19 14.34 -26.85
C GLY A 386 28.60 13.33 -25.85
N ARG A 387 29.46 12.55 -25.18
CA ARG A 387 29.08 11.60 -24.12
C ARG A 387 29.83 11.96 -22.83
N LYS A 388 29.13 11.91 -21.70
CA LYS A 388 29.64 11.98 -20.33
C LYS A 388 29.37 10.67 -19.60
N ARG A 389 28.32 9.94 -19.99
CA ARG A 389 27.93 8.67 -19.37
C ARG A 389 27.84 7.52 -20.36
N PHE A 390 28.14 6.32 -19.86
CA PHE A 390 27.79 5.05 -20.46
C PHE A 390 26.49 4.57 -19.81
N ASN A 391 25.42 4.52 -20.60
CA ASN A 391 24.05 4.29 -20.14
C ASN A 391 23.61 2.85 -20.45
N ILE A 392 23.31 2.09 -19.39
CA ILE A 392 22.82 0.72 -19.45
C ILE A 392 21.36 0.70 -19.00
N LEU A 393 20.49 0.12 -19.81
CA LEU A 393 19.07 -0.05 -19.51
C LEU A 393 18.79 -1.49 -19.06
N LEU A 394 18.17 -1.67 -17.91
CA LEU A 394 17.74 -2.98 -17.40
C LEU A 394 16.24 -3.14 -17.60
N ASP A 395 15.83 -4.31 -18.09
CA ASP A 395 14.42 -4.76 -18.19
C ASP A 395 13.40 -3.67 -18.57
N PRO A 396 13.52 -3.09 -19.78
CA PRO A 396 12.68 -1.99 -20.19
C PRO A 396 11.23 -2.40 -20.48
N TRP A 397 10.31 -1.77 -19.76
CA TRP A 397 8.86 -1.82 -19.96
C TRP A 397 8.25 -0.46 -19.62
N LEU A 398 7.98 0.38 -20.64
CA LEU A 398 7.48 1.76 -20.44
C LEU A 398 6.02 1.98 -20.85
N GLN A 399 5.45 1.13 -21.71
CA GLN A 399 4.11 1.33 -22.26
C GLN A 399 3.38 0.02 -22.55
N ARG A 400 2.04 0.09 -22.51
CA ARG A 400 1.05 -0.97 -22.83
C ARG A 400 1.04 -2.16 -21.85
N PRO A 401 -0.12 -2.83 -21.68
CA PRO A 401 -0.17 -4.07 -20.92
C PRO A 401 0.66 -5.17 -21.57
N GLN A 402 1.28 -6.00 -20.73
CA GLN A 402 1.96 -7.21 -21.16
C GLN A 402 1.00 -8.39 -21.17
N SER A 403 1.27 -9.41 -22.01
CA SER A 403 0.56 -10.68 -21.95
C SER A 403 1.51 -11.85 -22.23
N ASP A 404 1.47 -12.88 -21.37
CA ASP A 404 2.28 -14.09 -21.53
C ASP A 404 1.47 -15.19 -22.24
N VAL A 405 2.03 -15.77 -23.32
CA VAL A 405 1.55 -16.94 -24.11
C VAL A 405 0.17 -16.77 -24.78
N ALA A 406 -0.85 -16.34 -24.05
CA ALA A 406 -2.16 -15.90 -24.52
C ALA A 406 -2.84 -15.03 -23.45
N ALA A 407 -3.62 -14.01 -23.85
CA ALA A 407 -4.27 -13.04 -22.94
C ALA A 407 -5.16 -13.66 -21.84
N TRP A 408 -5.59 -14.93 -21.99
CA TRP A 408 -6.36 -15.66 -20.98
C TRP A 408 -5.50 -16.27 -19.84
N PHE A 409 -4.17 -16.36 -20.02
CA PHE A 409 -3.24 -16.98 -19.08
C PHE A 409 -2.72 -15.96 -18.05
N SER A 410 -2.12 -14.85 -18.50
CA SER A 410 -1.62 -13.74 -17.69
C SER A 410 -1.61 -12.46 -18.53
N THR A 411 -2.26 -11.40 -18.04
CA THR A 411 -2.11 -10.02 -18.56
C THR A 411 -1.83 -9.11 -17.37
N GLN A 412 -0.80 -8.27 -17.47
CA GLN A 412 -0.39 -7.38 -16.38
C GLN A 412 -0.37 -5.92 -16.85
N TRP A 413 -0.75 -5.02 -15.96
CA TRP A 413 -0.68 -3.56 -16.17
C TRP A 413 0.08 -2.93 -14.99
N HIS A 414 0.92 -1.93 -15.29
CA HIS A 414 1.43 -1.00 -14.28
C HIS A 414 0.27 -0.37 -13.52
N LEU A 415 0.42 -0.26 -12.20
CA LEU A 415 -0.48 0.47 -11.31
C LEU A 415 -0.05 1.94 -11.18
N VAL A 416 1.26 2.20 -11.28
CA VAL A 416 1.89 3.52 -11.32
C VAL A 416 2.35 3.82 -12.75
N GLU A 417 1.92 4.95 -13.32
CA GLU A 417 2.37 5.31 -14.67
C GLU A 417 3.89 5.56 -14.71
N PRO A 418 4.62 5.00 -15.69
CA PRO A 418 6.03 5.29 -15.89
C PRO A 418 6.29 6.79 -16.10
N SER A 419 7.42 7.27 -15.56
CA SER A 419 7.75 8.70 -15.60
C SER A 419 8.19 9.20 -16.97
N LEU A 420 8.55 8.27 -17.85
CA LEU A 420 8.79 8.49 -19.27
C LEU A 420 8.00 7.42 -20.04
N LYS A 421 7.36 7.82 -21.13
CA LYS A 421 6.41 6.95 -21.83
C LYS A 421 7.08 6.16 -22.95
N THR A 422 8.12 6.68 -23.59
CA THR A 422 8.74 6.05 -24.78
C THR A 422 10.25 6.05 -24.67
N MET A 423 10.90 5.15 -25.41
CA MET A 423 12.36 5.18 -25.57
C MET A 423 12.83 6.44 -26.29
N ASP A 424 12.01 7.01 -27.17
CA ASP A 424 12.34 8.25 -27.87
C ASP A 424 12.36 9.46 -26.93
N GLU A 425 11.41 9.50 -25.98
CA GLU A 425 11.37 10.50 -24.91
C GLU A 425 12.58 10.37 -23.98
N LEU A 426 12.91 9.15 -23.54
CA LEU A 426 14.11 8.87 -22.74
C LEU A 426 15.39 9.27 -23.50
N ASN A 427 15.51 8.87 -24.75
CA ASN A 427 16.67 9.18 -25.59
C ASN A 427 16.84 10.69 -25.78
N SER A 428 15.75 11.40 -26.05
CA SER A 428 15.75 12.86 -26.19
C SER A 428 16.10 13.57 -24.89
N LEU A 429 15.71 13.01 -23.74
CA LEU A 429 16.08 13.56 -22.43
C LEU A 429 17.58 13.40 -22.18
N LEU A 430 18.12 12.20 -22.39
CA LEU A 430 19.54 11.92 -22.23
C LEU A 430 20.39 12.78 -23.18
N ALA A 431 19.94 13.00 -24.42
CA ALA A 431 20.59 13.87 -25.37
C ALA A 431 20.65 15.34 -24.91
N GLY A 432 19.59 15.81 -24.25
CA GLY A 432 19.55 17.12 -23.61
C GLY A 432 20.56 17.24 -22.49
N LEU A 433 20.53 16.28 -21.56
CA LEU A 433 21.42 16.24 -20.40
C LEU A 433 22.90 16.20 -20.78
N GLU A 434 23.26 15.36 -21.76
CA GLU A 434 24.63 15.27 -22.29
C GLU A 434 25.08 16.57 -22.98
N ALA A 435 24.14 17.35 -23.52
CA ALA A 435 24.40 18.67 -24.09
C ALA A 435 24.44 19.80 -23.04
N GLY A 436 24.30 19.50 -21.75
CA GLY A 436 24.23 20.52 -20.70
C GLY A 436 22.87 21.22 -20.60
N SER A 437 21.79 20.61 -21.12
CA SER A 437 20.46 21.19 -21.17
C SER A 437 19.44 20.39 -20.36
N THR A 438 18.51 21.08 -19.72
CA THR A 438 17.34 20.48 -19.05
C THR A 438 16.17 20.23 -20.02
N HIS A 439 16.30 20.61 -21.29
CA HIS A 439 15.27 20.40 -22.30
C HIS A 439 15.52 19.11 -23.08
N PHE A 440 14.43 18.50 -23.57
CA PHE A 440 14.55 17.42 -24.55
C PHE A 440 15.26 17.93 -25.79
N LYS A 441 16.11 17.09 -26.36
CA LYS A 441 16.82 17.38 -27.60
C LYS A 441 16.55 16.26 -28.59
N GLU A 442 15.86 16.59 -29.67
CA GLU A 442 15.69 15.66 -30.79
C GLU A 442 17.04 15.19 -31.30
N THR A 443 17.18 13.89 -31.48
CA THR A 443 18.41 13.26 -31.92
C THR A 443 18.10 11.98 -32.67
N ILE A 444 18.93 11.67 -33.66
CA ILE A 444 18.93 10.37 -34.33
C ILE A 444 19.98 9.42 -33.73
N THR A 445 20.90 9.96 -32.94
CA THR A 445 21.90 9.19 -32.20
C THR A 445 21.25 8.62 -30.95
N SER A 446 21.45 7.32 -30.70
CA SER A 446 21.07 6.70 -29.44
C SER A 446 22.02 7.12 -28.32
N TYR A 447 21.45 7.47 -27.18
CA TYR A 447 22.13 7.77 -25.94
C TYR A 447 22.08 6.58 -24.97
N ILE A 448 21.51 5.45 -25.38
CA ILE A 448 21.51 4.16 -24.66
C ILE A 448 22.59 3.27 -25.28
N ASP A 449 23.61 2.92 -24.52
CA ASP A 449 24.78 2.18 -25.02
C ASP A 449 24.59 0.67 -24.97
N ALA A 450 23.83 0.16 -23.99
CA ALA A 450 23.57 -1.25 -23.82
C ALA A 450 22.21 -1.50 -23.15
N VAL A 451 21.61 -2.65 -23.46
CA VAL A 451 20.42 -3.15 -22.76
C VAL A 451 20.75 -4.50 -22.13
N ALA A 452 20.38 -4.72 -20.87
CA ALA A 452 20.44 -6.03 -20.25
C ALA A 452 19.04 -6.53 -19.85
N ILE A 453 18.75 -7.78 -20.20
CA ILE A 453 17.46 -8.44 -19.99
C ILE A 453 17.63 -9.64 -19.06
N SER A 454 16.92 -9.64 -17.94
CA SER A 454 17.02 -10.67 -16.92
C SER A 454 16.23 -11.93 -17.26
N HIS A 455 15.01 -11.80 -17.81
CA HIS A 455 14.11 -12.92 -18.08
C HIS A 455 13.33 -12.72 -19.38
N GLU A 456 12.84 -13.81 -19.98
CA GLU A 456 12.04 -13.83 -21.21
C GLU A 456 10.58 -13.39 -21.00
N PHE A 457 10.14 -13.22 -19.75
CA PHE A 457 8.77 -12.81 -19.43
C PHE A 457 8.51 -11.38 -19.86
N THR A 458 7.26 -11.09 -20.19
CA THR A 458 6.93 -9.82 -20.86
C THR A 458 7.06 -8.57 -19.97
N ASP A 459 7.23 -8.73 -18.64
CA ASP A 459 7.54 -7.66 -17.65
C ASP A 459 9.02 -7.31 -17.58
N HIS A 460 9.85 -8.08 -18.27
CA HIS A 460 11.29 -7.93 -18.33
C HIS A 460 11.77 -7.77 -19.78
N CYS A 461 11.17 -8.53 -20.70
CA CYS A 461 11.48 -8.60 -22.12
C CYS A 461 10.31 -8.07 -22.96
N HIS A 462 9.93 -6.81 -22.75
CA HIS A 462 8.77 -6.23 -23.42
C HIS A 462 9.09 -5.84 -24.88
N GLN A 463 8.67 -6.67 -25.84
CA GLN A 463 8.98 -6.50 -27.26
C GLN A 463 8.65 -5.11 -27.79
N ALA A 464 7.45 -4.58 -27.52
CA ALA A 464 7.03 -3.29 -28.07
C ALA A 464 7.88 -2.12 -27.56
N THR A 465 8.42 -2.20 -26.35
CA THR A 465 9.34 -1.19 -25.81
C THR A 465 10.75 -1.37 -26.37
N LEU A 466 11.21 -2.61 -26.50
CA LEU A 466 12.55 -2.91 -27.04
C LEU A 466 12.68 -2.55 -28.52
N GLU A 467 11.65 -2.79 -29.33
CA GLU A 467 11.68 -2.46 -30.77
C GLU A 467 11.66 -0.94 -31.06
N GLU A 468 11.39 -0.09 -30.06
CA GLU A 468 11.60 1.36 -30.18
C GLU A 468 13.08 1.74 -30.23
N LEU A 469 13.98 0.88 -29.74
CA LEU A 469 15.43 1.12 -29.77
C LEU A 469 16.01 0.90 -31.17
N PRO A 470 17.09 1.60 -31.53
CA PRO A 470 17.79 1.34 -32.79
C PRO A 470 18.33 -0.08 -32.89
N LYS A 471 18.32 -0.63 -34.11
CA LYS A 471 18.82 -1.99 -34.41
C LYS A 471 20.26 -2.22 -33.96
N SER A 472 21.06 -1.17 -33.97
CA SER A 472 22.48 -1.20 -33.58
C SER A 472 22.70 -1.27 -32.06
N THR A 473 21.67 -1.10 -31.23
CA THR A 473 21.81 -1.17 -29.78
C THR A 473 22.12 -2.62 -29.36
N PRO A 474 23.25 -2.88 -28.68
CA PRO A 474 23.60 -4.22 -28.23
C PRO A 474 22.70 -4.65 -27.08
N VAL A 475 22.17 -5.86 -27.18
CA VAL A 475 21.29 -6.46 -26.16
C VAL A 475 21.97 -7.66 -25.52
N PHE A 476 22.07 -7.66 -24.19
CA PHE A 476 22.64 -8.73 -23.38
C PHE A 476 21.51 -9.42 -22.61
N ALA A 477 21.25 -10.68 -22.88
CA ALA A 477 20.08 -11.35 -22.34
C ALA A 477 20.42 -12.76 -21.85
N THR A 478 19.64 -13.28 -20.90
CA THR A 478 19.70 -14.70 -20.52
C THR A 478 19.36 -15.61 -21.71
N ASP A 479 19.70 -16.89 -21.65
CA ASP A 479 19.60 -17.81 -22.79
C ASP A 479 18.23 -17.74 -23.49
N MET A 480 17.14 -17.89 -22.71
CA MET A 480 15.76 -17.87 -23.21
C MET A 480 15.35 -16.50 -23.76
N ALA A 481 15.69 -15.42 -23.06
CA ALA A 481 15.40 -14.06 -23.51
C ALA A 481 16.18 -13.72 -24.79
N ALA A 482 17.44 -14.14 -24.89
CA ALA A 482 18.26 -13.92 -26.08
C ALA A 482 17.69 -14.65 -27.30
N GLU A 483 17.25 -15.91 -27.15
CA GLU A 483 16.57 -16.65 -28.21
C GLU A 483 15.28 -15.95 -28.65
N LEU A 484 14.45 -15.51 -27.69
CA LEU A 484 13.21 -14.79 -27.97
C LEU A 484 13.49 -13.48 -28.74
N ILE A 485 14.43 -12.65 -28.27
CA ILE A 485 14.75 -11.37 -28.89
C ILE A 485 15.33 -11.56 -30.31
N ARG A 486 16.18 -12.57 -30.53
CA ARG A 486 16.68 -12.92 -31.87
C ARG A 486 15.54 -13.27 -32.83
N SER A 487 14.49 -13.93 -32.34
CA SER A 487 13.32 -14.29 -33.16
C SER A 487 12.57 -13.08 -33.73
N TRP A 488 12.70 -11.90 -33.09
CA TRP A 488 12.07 -10.66 -33.55
C TRP A 488 12.77 -10.06 -34.78
N ASN A 489 14.00 -10.47 -35.09
CA ASN A 489 14.80 -9.98 -36.24
C ASN A 489 14.95 -8.44 -36.27
N HIS A 490 15.01 -7.82 -35.10
CA HIS A 490 15.14 -6.37 -34.95
C HIS A 490 16.59 -5.92 -34.73
N PHE A 491 17.28 -6.49 -33.75
CA PHE A 491 18.64 -6.07 -33.34
C PHE A 491 19.75 -6.78 -34.13
N ASP A 492 20.82 -6.02 -34.42
CA ASP A 492 22.02 -6.52 -35.10
C ASP A 492 22.89 -7.39 -34.19
N SER A 493 22.83 -7.16 -32.87
CA SER A 493 23.63 -7.87 -31.86
C SER A 493 22.81 -8.22 -30.63
N VAL A 494 22.54 -9.52 -30.46
CA VAL A 494 21.90 -10.09 -29.27
C VAL A 494 22.82 -11.14 -28.68
N ILE A 495 23.38 -10.84 -27.51
CA ILE A 495 24.44 -11.60 -26.87
C ILE A 495 23.87 -12.30 -25.65
N THR A 496 24.14 -13.60 -25.55
CA THR A 496 23.77 -14.38 -24.39
C THR A 496 24.73 -14.09 -23.24
N THR A 497 24.20 -13.75 -22.06
CA THR A 497 25.04 -13.35 -20.91
C THR A 497 25.88 -14.53 -20.39
N PRO A 498 27.20 -14.34 -20.24
CA PRO A 498 28.08 -15.36 -19.68
C PRO A 498 27.75 -15.62 -18.21
N ALA A 499 27.93 -16.87 -17.79
CA ALA A 499 27.75 -17.27 -16.41
C ALA A 499 28.90 -16.76 -15.53
N PHE A 500 28.57 -16.33 -14.32
CA PHE A 500 29.50 -15.97 -13.26
C PHE A 500 29.32 -16.94 -12.10
N SER A 501 30.41 -17.54 -11.64
CA SER A 501 30.40 -18.52 -10.54
C SER A 501 31.74 -18.55 -9.83
N THR A 502 31.89 -19.44 -8.85
CA THR A 502 33.15 -19.63 -8.11
C THR A 502 34.31 -20.09 -8.99
N SER A 503 34.04 -20.63 -10.19
CA SER A 503 35.07 -21.01 -11.18
C SER A 503 35.49 -19.85 -12.09
N THR A 504 34.91 -18.66 -11.94
CA THR A 504 35.26 -17.49 -12.76
C THR A 504 36.58 -16.89 -12.27
N GLU A 505 37.63 -16.96 -13.09
CA GLU A 505 38.96 -16.48 -12.71
C GLU A 505 39.09 -14.94 -12.73
N ASP A 506 38.69 -14.30 -13.84
CA ASP A 506 38.69 -12.84 -13.98
C ASP A 506 37.43 -12.39 -14.72
N TRP A 507 36.70 -11.45 -14.12
CA TRP A 507 35.49 -10.89 -14.73
C TRP A 507 35.81 -10.10 -16.01
N ARG A 508 37.00 -9.50 -16.12
CA ARG A 508 37.38 -8.73 -17.34
C ARG A 508 37.60 -9.60 -18.55
N THR A 509 37.80 -10.90 -18.37
CA THR A 509 37.88 -11.87 -19.47
C THR A 509 36.58 -12.64 -19.61
N SER A 510 35.92 -12.94 -18.49
CA SER A 510 34.74 -13.82 -18.45
C SER A 510 33.43 -13.10 -18.76
N LEU A 511 33.33 -11.81 -18.41
CA LEU A 511 32.14 -10.97 -18.62
C LEU A 511 32.31 -9.93 -19.72
N SER A 512 33.52 -9.79 -20.27
CA SER A 512 33.84 -8.87 -21.36
C SER A 512 33.44 -9.49 -22.70
N VAL A 513 32.18 -9.27 -23.05
CA VAL A 513 31.56 -9.73 -24.30
C VAL A 513 31.58 -8.63 -25.36
N ALA A 514 31.48 -9.02 -26.63
CA ALA A 514 31.55 -8.10 -27.76
C ALA A 514 30.52 -6.95 -27.62
N GLY A 515 30.94 -5.71 -27.93
CA GLY A 515 30.06 -4.53 -27.84
C GLY A 515 30.07 -3.82 -26.48
N LEU A 516 30.72 -4.37 -25.45
CA LEU A 516 31.02 -3.63 -24.22
C LEU A 516 32.44 -3.04 -24.26
N PRO A 517 32.67 -1.87 -23.66
CA PRO A 517 34.02 -1.38 -23.43
C PRO A 517 34.75 -2.30 -22.41
N PRO A 518 36.10 -2.38 -22.46
CA PRO A 518 36.86 -3.35 -21.65
C PRO A 518 36.79 -3.13 -20.14
N TRP A 519 36.23 -1.99 -19.70
CA TRP A 519 36.02 -1.64 -18.30
C TRP A 519 34.59 -1.92 -17.81
N VAL A 520 33.71 -2.51 -18.65
CA VAL A 520 32.35 -2.93 -18.30
C VAL A 520 32.16 -4.41 -18.68
N GLY A 521 31.54 -5.18 -17.80
CA GLY A 521 31.13 -6.56 -18.05
C GLY A 521 29.67 -6.76 -17.65
N ILE A 522 28.94 -7.53 -18.45
CA ILE A 522 27.55 -7.92 -18.15
C ILE A 522 27.48 -9.44 -18.20
N GLY A 523 26.98 -10.05 -17.13
CA GLY A 523 26.84 -11.49 -16.99
C GLY A 523 25.61 -11.89 -16.20
N ARG A 524 25.58 -13.15 -15.78
CA ARG A 524 24.53 -13.68 -14.91
C ARG A 524 25.04 -14.65 -13.85
N ILE A 525 24.39 -14.68 -12.70
CA ILE A 525 24.50 -15.70 -11.67
C ILE A 525 23.20 -16.50 -11.68
N ILE A 526 23.30 -17.83 -11.62
CA ILE A 526 22.13 -18.71 -11.69
C ILE A 526 22.04 -19.58 -10.44
N THR A 527 20.82 -19.85 -10.01
CA THR A 527 20.53 -20.91 -9.05
C THR A 527 20.42 -22.25 -9.77
N GLU A 528 21.35 -23.17 -9.51
CA GLU A 528 21.33 -24.52 -10.11
C GLU A 528 20.07 -25.31 -9.72
N GLY A 529 19.55 -26.10 -10.67
CA GLY A 529 18.38 -26.97 -10.43
C GLY A 529 17.02 -26.25 -10.38
N ASN A 530 16.96 -24.94 -10.62
CA ASN A 530 15.71 -24.20 -10.67
C ASN A 530 14.97 -24.43 -12.01
N ALA A 531 13.87 -25.18 -11.96
CA ALA A 531 13.01 -25.37 -13.13
C ALA A 531 12.50 -24.01 -13.64
N LEU A 532 12.56 -23.74 -14.95
CA LEU A 532 12.16 -22.46 -15.59
C LEU A 532 13.01 -21.22 -15.20
N TYR A 533 14.16 -21.39 -14.52
CA TYR A 533 15.19 -20.35 -14.30
C TYR A 533 14.77 -19.01 -13.66
N TYR A 534 13.65 -18.95 -12.91
CA TYR A 534 13.17 -17.71 -12.28
C TYR A 534 14.17 -17.03 -11.32
N HIS A 535 15.02 -17.80 -10.65
CA HIS A 535 15.95 -17.25 -9.67
C HIS A 535 17.34 -17.12 -10.29
N SER A 536 17.59 -15.94 -10.85
CA SER A 536 18.86 -15.53 -11.43
C SER A 536 19.12 -14.05 -11.13
N ALA A 537 20.38 -13.65 -11.20
CA ALA A 537 20.78 -12.26 -11.08
C ALA A 537 21.61 -11.83 -12.28
N ILE A 538 21.31 -10.67 -12.87
CA ILE A 538 22.23 -9.98 -13.78
C ILE A 538 23.34 -9.36 -12.94
N ILE A 539 24.59 -9.51 -13.38
CA ILE A 539 25.75 -8.83 -12.82
C ILE A 539 26.23 -7.78 -13.82
N VAL A 540 26.34 -6.52 -13.38
CA VAL A 540 27.01 -5.44 -14.10
C VAL A 540 28.28 -5.11 -13.33
N ALA A 541 29.42 -5.57 -13.85
CA ALA A 541 30.74 -5.29 -13.30
C ALA A 541 31.38 -4.11 -14.04
N PHE A 542 32.05 -3.21 -13.32
CA PHE A 542 32.72 -2.07 -13.92
C PHE A 542 33.96 -1.64 -13.15
N ASP A 543 34.87 -0.95 -13.82
CA ASP A 543 36.09 -0.39 -13.22
C ASP A 543 36.21 1.11 -13.52
N LEU A 544 35.93 1.92 -12.50
CA LEU A 544 36.05 3.38 -12.53
C LEU A 544 37.36 3.89 -11.89
N GLY A 545 38.36 3.02 -11.81
CA GLY A 545 39.58 3.18 -10.99
C GLY A 545 39.61 2.22 -9.80
N LYS A 546 38.43 1.68 -9.44
CA LYS A 546 38.25 0.55 -8.53
C LYS A 546 37.15 -0.35 -9.11
N PRO A 547 37.34 -1.69 -9.15
CA PRO A 547 36.30 -2.62 -9.58
C PRO A 547 35.15 -2.68 -8.58
N GLU A 548 33.93 -2.61 -9.08
CA GLU A 548 32.68 -2.73 -8.31
C GLU A 548 31.62 -3.43 -9.16
N THR A 549 30.52 -3.87 -8.52
CA THR A 549 29.42 -4.55 -9.19
C THR A 549 28.05 -4.01 -8.76
N ILE A 550 27.09 -4.04 -9.68
CA ILE A 550 25.66 -3.90 -9.40
C ILE A 550 25.00 -5.23 -9.75
N LEU A 551 24.24 -5.78 -8.80
CA LEU A 551 23.50 -7.03 -8.96
C LEU A 551 22.01 -6.71 -9.09
N TYR A 552 21.35 -7.32 -10.07
CA TYR A 552 19.92 -7.13 -10.32
C TYR A 552 19.18 -8.46 -10.36
N SER A 553 18.24 -8.63 -9.44
CA SER A 553 17.58 -9.89 -9.15
C SER A 553 16.08 -9.70 -8.88
N PRO A 554 15.27 -9.41 -9.91
CA PRO A 554 13.85 -9.02 -9.75
C PRO A 554 12.96 -10.10 -9.13
N HIS A 555 13.22 -11.37 -9.45
CA HIS A 555 12.51 -12.53 -8.88
C HIS A 555 13.24 -13.12 -7.65
N GLY A 556 14.38 -12.53 -7.29
CA GLY A 556 15.26 -13.02 -6.24
C GLY A 556 16.22 -14.12 -6.69
N ILE A 557 17.43 -14.11 -6.14
CA ILE A 557 18.49 -15.11 -6.33
C ILE A 557 18.67 -15.81 -4.99
N GLN A 558 18.89 -17.12 -4.95
CA GLN A 558 19.15 -17.75 -3.66
C GLN A 558 20.43 -17.14 -3.07
N ALA A 559 20.36 -16.70 -1.82
CA ALA A 559 21.45 -15.97 -1.20
C ALA A 559 22.79 -16.75 -1.23
N SER A 560 22.75 -18.08 -1.12
CA SER A 560 23.93 -18.96 -1.22
C SER A 560 24.65 -18.88 -2.56
N ASP A 561 23.96 -18.58 -3.65
CA ASP A 561 24.57 -18.52 -4.98
C ASP A 561 25.42 -17.25 -5.16
N LEU A 562 25.20 -16.24 -4.30
CA LEU A 562 26.01 -15.03 -4.26
C LEU A 562 27.37 -15.22 -3.57
N THR A 563 27.67 -16.40 -3.01
CA THR A 563 29.00 -16.68 -2.44
C THR A 563 30.12 -16.49 -3.47
N CYS A 564 29.85 -16.73 -4.75
CA CYS A 564 30.82 -16.47 -5.82
C CYS A 564 31.26 -15.00 -5.92
N ILE A 565 30.39 -14.03 -5.60
CA ILE A 565 30.76 -12.61 -5.57
C ILE A 565 31.80 -12.37 -4.48
N ARG A 566 31.52 -12.83 -3.27
CA ARG A 566 32.44 -12.71 -2.13
C ARG A 566 33.79 -13.37 -2.41
N GLU A 567 33.78 -14.57 -2.99
CA GLU A 567 35.01 -15.31 -3.32
C GLU A 567 35.81 -14.68 -4.45
N SER A 568 35.15 -14.02 -5.42
CA SER A 568 35.83 -13.28 -6.49
C SER A 568 36.55 -12.02 -6.01
N GLY A 569 36.23 -11.54 -4.79
CA GLY A 569 36.74 -10.29 -4.25
C GLY A 569 36.19 -9.02 -4.92
N LEU A 570 35.13 -9.14 -5.72
CA LEU A 570 34.43 -8.02 -6.32
C LEU A 570 33.45 -7.38 -5.32
N PRO A 571 33.65 -6.11 -4.94
CA PRO A 571 32.71 -5.42 -4.06
C PRO A 571 31.33 -5.25 -4.71
N THR A 572 30.27 -5.47 -3.94
CA THR A 572 28.90 -5.19 -4.38
C THR A 572 28.52 -3.78 -3.96
N LEU A 573 28.42 -2.87 -4.94
CA LEU A 573 27.96 -1.51 -4.68
C LEU A 573 26.47 -1.50 -4.37
N ALA A 574 25.66 -2.17 -5.19
CA ALA A 574 24.23 -2.25 -5.00
C ALA A 574 23.67 -3.63 -5.37
N LEU A 575 22.71 -4.10 -4.58
CA LEU A 575 21.86 -5.24 -4.87
C LEU A 575 20.42 -4.73 -5.05
N LEU A 576 19.90 -4.86 -6.26
CA LEU A 576 18.49 -4.62 -6.58
C LEU A 576 17.74 -5.95 -6.41
N HIS A 577 16.94 -6.05 -5.34
CA HIS A 577 16.21 -7.28 -4.98
C HIS A 577 14.87 -6.94 -4.32
N GLY A 578 13.79 -7.60 -4.74
CA GLY A 578 12.45 -7.33 -4.23
C GLY A 578 12.21 -7.72 -2.77
N LEU A 579 11.29 -7.01 -2.12
CA LEU A 579 10.78 -7.26 -0.78
C LEU A 579 9.65 -8.30 -0.74
N HIS A 580 8.85 -8.38 -1.80
CA HIS A 580 7.65 -9.20 -1.80
C HIS A 580 7.95 -10.68 -2.07
N ASP A 581 7.42 -11.57 -1.22
CA ASP A 581 7.36 -13.01 -1.50
C ASP A 581 6.10 -13.28 -2.31
N VAL A 582 6.27 -13.89 -3.48
CA VAL A 582 5.17 -14.23 -4.38
C VAL A 582 5.21 -15.73 -4.66
N ARG A 583 4.08 -16.41 -4.49
CA ARG A 583 3.94 -17.84 -4.72
C ARG A 583 2.70 -18.15 -5.55
N ILE A 584 2.80 -19.19 -6.37
CA ILE A 584 1.62 -19.85 -6.94
C ILE A 584 1.18 -20.91 -5.93
N TRP A 585 -0.08 -20.84 -5.49
CA TRP A 585 -0.72 -21.69 -4.48
C TRP A 585 -0.02 -23.05 -4.23
N MET A 586 0.51 -23.25 -3.01
CA MET A 586 1.14 -24.46 -2.48
C MET A 586 2.23 -25.14 -3.35
N THR A 587 2.74 -24.49 -4.40
CA THR A 587 3.65 -25.13 -5.38
C THR A 587 4.97 -24.38 -5.51
N LYS A 588 4.99 -23.24 -6.20
CA LYS A 588 6.22 -22.60 -6.67
C LYS A 588 6.35 -21.17 -6.16
N GLN A 589 7.51 -20.87 -5.59
CA GLN A 589 7.90 -19.51 -5.24
C GLN A 589 8.44 -18.80 -6.49
N LEU A 590 7.83 -17.67 -6.82
CA LEU A 590 8.16 -16.80 -7.93
C LEU A 590 9.11 -15.69 -7.49
N ASN A 591 8.86 -15.09 -6.33
CA ASN A 591 9.75 -14.08 -5.74
C ASN A 591 10.24 -14.53 -4.37
N LEU A 592 11.55 -14.45 -4.13
CA LEU A 592 12.16 -14.88 -2.86
C LEU A 592 11.92 -13.90 -1.69
N GLY A 593 11.62 -12.64 -1.97
CA GLY A 593 11.21 -11.63 -1.00
C GLY A 593 12.27 -11.20 0.03
N ALA A 594 11.83 -10.39 0.99
CA ALA A 594 12.69 -9.62 1.89
C ALA A 594 13.60 -10.48 2.80
N LEU A 595 13.11 -11.62 3.29
CA LEU A 595 13.90 -12.50 4.16
C LEU A 595 15.09 -13.13 3.43
N ASN A 596 14.92 -13.44 2.14
CA ASN A 596 16.04 -13.84 1.29
C ASN A 596 16.92 -12.64 0.94
N GLY A 597 16.32 -11.48 0.66
CA GLY A 597 17.03 -10.23 0.40
C GLY A 597 18.07 -9.89 1.47
N ILE A 598 17.71 -9.95 2.76
CA ILE A 598 18.67 -9.65 3.84
C ILE A 598 19.85 -10.65 3.85
N LYS A 599 19.58 -11.93 3.57
CA LYS A 599 20.65 -12.95 3.45
C LYS A 599 21.54 -12.70 2.24
N ALA A 600 20.94 -12.27 1.13
CA ALA A 600 21.66 -11.95 -0.09
C ALA A 600 22.59 -10.74 0.13
N VAL A 601 22.09 -9.68 0.76
CA VAL A 601 22.89 -8.50 1.16
C VAL A 601 24.06 -8.91 2.05
N ASP A 602 23.81 -9.73 3.06
CA ASP A 602 24.86 -10.26 3.94
C ASP A 602 25.95 -10.99 3.14
N ILE A 603 25.55 -11.96 2.30
CA ILE A 603 26.50 -12.81 1.56
C ILE A 603 27.32 -12.00 0.54
N CYS A 604 26.69 -11.12 -0.24
CA CYS A 604 27.39 -10.32 -1.25
C CYS A 604 28.04 -9.04 -0.72
N ASP A 605 27.85 -8.72 0.57
CA ASP A 605 28.35 -7.50 1.23
C ASP A 605 27.92 -6.23 0.49
N ALA A 606 26.64 -6.16 0.11
CA ALA A 606 26.10 -5.04 -0.64
C ALA A 606 26.00 -3.78 0.23
N LYS A 607 26.56 -2.67 -0.27
CA LYS A 607 26.41 -1.37 0.40
C LYS A 607 24.97 -0.85 0.34
N TYR A 608 24.35 -0.94 -0.84
CA TYR A 608 22.96 -0.53 -1.07
C TYR A 608 22.08 -1.75 -1.33
N TRP A 609 20.96 -1.89 -0.62
CA TRP A 609 19.87 -2.77 -1.00
C TRP A 609 18.72 -1.93 -1.55
N ILE A 610 18.44 -2.07 -2.84
CA ILE A 610 17.47 -1.26 -3.55
C ILE A 610 16.25 -2.13 -3.86
N ALA A 611 15.07 -1.70 -3.41
CA ALA A 611 13.82 -2.41 -3.69
C ALA A 611 13.52 -2.38 -5.20
N THR A 612 13.08 -3.51 -5.77
CA THR A 612 12.72 -3.63 -7.20
C THR A 612 11.67 -4.71 -7.38
N HIS A 613 10.87 -4.61 -8.46
CA HIS A 613 9.83 -5.58 -8.81
C HIS A 613 8.80 -5.78 -7.68
N ASP A 614 8.61 -4.74 -6.87
CA ASP A 614 7.66 -4.73 -5.75
C ASP A 614 6.33 -4.05 -6.13
N GLU A 615 6.18 -3.59 -7.38
CA GLU A 615 4.94 -2.97 -7.85
C GLU A 615 3.76 -3.94 -7.70
N VAL A 616 2.66 -3.46 -7.11
CA VAL A 616 1.40 -4.20 -7.11
C VAL A 616 0.78 -4.08 -8.50
N LYS A 617 1.10 -5.04 -9.38
CA LYS A 617 0.56 -5.06 -10.75
C LYS A 617 -0.93 -5.41 -10.74
N LYS A 618 -1.73 -4.76 -11.60
CA LYS A 618 -3.10 -5.22 -11.85
C LYS A 618 -3.01 -6.49 -12.70
N GLY A 619 -3.56 -7.60 -12.24
CA GLY A 619 -3.53 -8.88 -12.95
C GLY A 619 -4.88 -9.26 -13.55
N GLY A 620 -4.87 -9.91 -14.72
CA GLY A 620 -6.00 -10.61 -15.34
C GLY A 620 -5.58 -11.98 -15.84
N GLY A 621 -6.54 -12.91 -16.00
CA GLY A 621 -6.28 -14.30 -16.40
C GLY A 621 -6.33 -15.30 -15.23
N PHE A 622 -6.18 -16.59 -15.55
CA PHE A 622 -6.39 -17.69 -14.59
C PHE A 622 -5.38 -17.69 -13.43
N ILE A 623 -4.11 -17.34 -13.69
CA ILE A 623 -3.05 -17.38 -12.66
C ILE A 623 -3.19 -16.25 -11.63
N ALA A 624 -3.77 -15.10 -12.00
CA ALA A 624 -3.94 -13.98 -11.07
C ALA A 624 -4.74 -14.35 -9.80
N TYR A 625 -5.68 -15.28 -9.91
CA TYR A 625 -6.47 -15.80 -8.77
C TYR A 625 -5.70 -16.78 -7.88
N MET A 626 -4.57 -17.32 -8.35
CA MET A 626 -3.76 -18.33 -7.66
C MET A 626 -2.48 -17.76 -7.03
N LEU A 627 -2.16 -16.49 -7.28
CA LEU A 627 -1.01 -15.80 -6.71
C LEU A 627 -1.28 -15.44 -5.25
N GLN A 628 -0.42 -15.91 -4.36
CA GLN A 628 -0.34 -15.50 -2.97
C GLN A 628 0.84 -14.55 -2.83
N ARG A 629 0.60 -13.35 -2.31
CA ARG A 629 1.64 -12.33 -2.07
C ARG A 629 1.75 -12.06 -0.58
N THR A 630 2.96 -12.19 -0.05
CA THR A 630 3.29 -11.74 1.31
C THR A 630 4.12 -10.46 1.17
N GLN A 631 3.56 -9.35 1.64
CA GLN A 631 4.24 -8.07 1.65
C GLN A 631 4.93 -7.85 2.99
N TYR A 632 6.21 -7.52 2.94
CA TYR A 632 7.00 -7.15 4.12
C TYR A 632 7.35 -5.67 4.02
N THR A 633 7.19 -4.95 5.13
CA THR A 633 7.94 -3.71 5.34
C THR A 633 9.38 -4.04 5.72
N LEU A 634 10.34 -3.15 5.46
CA LEU A 634 11.74 -3.31 5.90
C LEU A 634 11.82 -3.67 7.39
N LYS A 635 11.07 -2.94 8.23
CA LYS A 635 11.02 -3.18 9.68
C LYS A 635 10.58 -4.60 10.02
N GLN A 636 9.51 -5.10 9.40
CA GLN A 636 9.03 -6.46 9.64
C GLN A 636 10.05 -7.52 9.18
N ALA A 637 10.74 -7.29 8.06
CA ALA A 637 11.75 -8.22 7.57
C ALA A 637 12.96 -8.27 8.52
N VAL A 638 13.42 -7.12 9.01
CA VAL A 638 14.52 -7.01 9.98
C VAL A 638 14.13 -7.66 11.32
N GLU A 639 12.95 -7.35 11.87
CA GLU A 639 12.45 -7.95 13.12
C GLU A 639 12.31 -9.48 13.01
N ALA A 640 11.90 -10.00 11.85
CA ALA A 640 11.76 -11.43 11.62
C ALA A 640 13.10 -12.17 11.58
N GLU A 641 14.17 -11.51 11.14
CA GLU A 641 15.51 -12.09 11.02
C GLU A 641 16.43 -11.77 12.21
N GLU A 642 16.09 -10.78 13.05
CA GLU A 642 16.89 -10.34 14.20
C GLU A 642 17.24 -11.50 15.15
N GLN A 643 16.30 -12.43 15.37
CA GLN A 643 16.52 -13.64 16.17
C GLN A 643 17.49 -14.62 15.52
N ARG A 644 17.41 -14.81 14.19
CA ARG A 644 18.32 -15.70 13.44
C ARG A 644 19.74 -15.13 13.40
N MET A 645 19.85 -13.81 13.31
CA MET A 645 21.12 -13.10 13.22
C MET A 645 21.75 -12.84 14.59
N GLU A 646 21.18 -13.37 15.67
CA GLU A 646 21.64 -13.17 17.05
C GLU A 646 21.82 -11.69 17.43
N GLY A 647 21.02 -10.81 16.82
CA GLY A 647 21.11 -9.35 16.99
C GLY A 647 22.27 -8.66 16.25
N GLN A 648 22.91 -9.33 15.28
CA GLN A 648 23.95 -8.77 14.42
C GLN A 648 23.53 -8.77 12.95
N VAL A 649 23.00 -7.65 12.45
CA VAL A 649 22.68 -7.48 11.02
C VAL A 649 23.88 -6.93 10.24
N PRO A 650 24.01 -7.19 8.92
CA PRO A 650 24.99 -6.49 8.10
C PRO A 650 24.67 -5.00 8.02
N ASP A 651 25.69 -4.20 7.72
CA ASP A 651 25.67 -2.75 7.79
C ASP A 651 25.41 -2.16 6.38
N TYR A 652 24.16 -1.89 6.02
CA TYR A 652 23.77 -1.48 4.65
C TYR A 652 22.75 -0.33 4.63
N ASP A 653 22.60 0.30 3.47
CA ASP A 653 21.58 1.31 3.20
C ASP A 653 20.45 0.68 2.39
N PHE A 654 19.25 0.58 2.97
CA PHE A 654 18.05 0.18 2.23
C PHE A 654 17.45 1.39 1.52
N VAL A 655 17.08 1.23 0.25
CA VAL A 655 16.58 2.30 -0.59
C VAL A 655 15.30 1.88 -1.30
N GLU A 656 14.26 2.70 -1.17
CA GLU A 656 13.05 2.63 -2.01
C GLU A 656 13.07 3.83 -2.96
N LEU A 657 12.94 3.56 -4.27
CA LEU A 657 12.83 4.57 -5.31
C LEU A 657 11.50 4.41 -6.05
N GLY A 658 10.71 5.47 -6.12
CA GLY A 658 9.50 5.54 -6.93
C GLY A 658 9.79 5.72 -8.41
N SER A 659 8.73 5.67 -9.23
CA SER A 659 8.85 5.92 -10.68
C SER A 659 9.42 7.30 -10.95
N GLY A 660 10.52 7.35 -11.69
CA GLY A 660 11.26 8.56 -12.04
C GLY A 660 12.17 9.08 -10.93
N GLU A 661 12.35 8.36 -9.84
CA GLU A 661 13.33 8.71 -8.80
C GLU A 661 14.67 8.00 -9.06
N GLY A 662 15.76 8.60 -8.61
CA GLY A 662 17.09 8.03 -8.74
C GLY A 662 18.04 8.54 -7.68
N MET A 663 19.25 8.01 -7.68
CA MET A 663 20.30 8.39 -6.72
C MET A 663 21.71 8.20 -7.28
N ILE A 664 22.67 8.86 -6.64
CA ILE A 664 24.10 8.60 -6.85
C ILE A 664 24.51 7.45 -5.92
N LEU A 665 25.19 6.44 -6.46
CA LEU A 665 25.73 5.31 -5.69
C LEU A 665 27.17 5.64 -5.22
N LEU A 666 27.32 6.00 -3.95
CA LEU A 666 28.59 6.50 -3.39
C LEU A 666 29.61 5.43 -3.09
#